data_AF-A0A844E9B0-F1
#
_entry.id   AF-A0A844E9B0-F1
#
_cell.length_a   1.000
_cell.length_b   1.000
_cell.length_c   1.000
_cell.angle_alpha   90.00
_cell.angle_beta   90.00
_cell.angle_gamma   90.00
#
_symmetry.space_group_name_H-M   'P 1'
#
loop_
_entity.id
_entity.type
_entity.pdbx_description
1 polymer ?
#
loop_
_entity_poly.entity_id
_entity_poly.type
_entity_poly.pdbx_seq_one_letter_code
_entity_poly.pdbx_strand_id
1 'polypeptide(L)'
;MNKISRKGFLKIAAAAAMSGVTAGALAACNSASGSTASGAAGQYIPGTYEGTAEGISSTVKVTMTFSDSTVTDVVVDTSGETASFGAAAADELREQLMAAGSAEIDGVSGSTITSDAVMKAAKSCYAQAKGEAVVSSVQLPTGDANDWLGKEPDIDETAITETVDTDILIVGAGNGGMFAAAYAAANGLNFRVIEQNANVQDTRHWYGAVDSAAAKEAGEPATDKAKLLSEISRYASGKCDQRVVKTWINESAAMHDFMRSILEDKYGWVCDFTSGSEAAWPAENAEHNTDYLYPVQEHNYMASESASGLPRNELLLQYIQELGYDVDFKTSLAKLEKNSEGRITGIIAQSTEDDHFIRYNANKGVLLACGGFPGNPYMMEQLDPLGTSVTTACSYSPADKGYGIRAAVWAGANLDKEAAPMLFDRGVVAPGVDGGYVDSDTAFGGKAFPGKIRQYNPGTQPFLKVNRNGERFANESCPYNDIVYAAAHQPGRVYAQICDANILEDAKRFHTIGCSAQTRNGGEKYIQGKMDEAIEAGALFKCDTLDELADKMGFTGAAKDTFLATVERYNELYDKQNDEDFGKPAYRLSAIRTAPFYGCWLGASLLTTEQGIAINEKGQALDNNNQPMEGLYITGDMSGSFFANNYPCLMAGVAMGRTLTFAMKAVKQMAGLDNA
;
A
#
# COMPACT_ATOMS: atom_id res chain seq x y z
N MET A 1 15.90 -58.57 -34.45
CA MET A 1 15.50 -58.36 -35.86
C MET A 1 14.71 -57.07 -35.89
N ASN A 2 15.09 -55.94 -36.47
CA ASN A 2 16.09 -55.60 -37.49
C ASN A 2 17.06 -54.51 -37.00
N LYS A 3 18.34 -54.67 -37.39
CA LYS A 3 19.48 -53.73 -37.27
C LYS A 3 19.43 -52.70 -38.42
N ILE A 4 20.04 -51.51 -38.34
CA ILE A 4 21.40 -51.15 -38.85
C ILE A 4 21.58 -49.65 -38.50
N SER A 5 22.42 -49.20 -37.54
CA SER A 5 23.87 -48.86 -37.52
C SER A 5 24.41 -47.87 -38.56
N ARG A 6 25.16 -46.83 -38.11
CA ARG A 6 26.59 -46.61 -38.48
C ARG A 6 27.29 -45.58 -37.57
N LYS A 7 28.35 -46.07 -36.90
CA LYS A 7 29.48 -45.35 -36.26
C LYS A 7 30.11 -44.35 -37.26
N GLY A 8 30.66 -43.19 -36.88
CA GLY A 8 31.69 -42.92 -35.87
C GLY A 8 33.06 -42.86 -36.55
N PHE A 9 33.72 -41.69 -36.58
CA PHE A 9 35.17 -41.58 -36.84
C PHE A 9 35.78 -40.35 -36.14
N LEU A 10 37.02 -40.52 -35.70
CA LEU A 10 37.76 -39.81 -34.65
C LEU A 10 38.80 -38.82 -35.21
N LYS A 11 39.09 -37.80 -34.37
CA LYS A 11 40.42 -37.25 -33.97
C LYS A 11 41.23 -36.25 -34.84
N ILE A 12 41.42 -35.05 -34.25
CA ILE A 12 42.66 -34.38 -33.76
C ILE A 12 43.91 -34.30 -34.67
N ALA A 13 44.38 -33.06 -34.92
CA ALA A 13 45.74 -32.50 -34.70
C ALA A 13 45.87 -31.19 -35.53
N ALA A 14 45.99 -29.98 -34.97
CA ALA A 14 47.11 -29.34 -34.28
C ALA A 14 48.34 -29.03 -35.16
N ALA A 15 48.68 -27.73 -35.17
CA ALA A 15 50.01 -27.10 -35.23
C ALA A 15 50.62 -26.67 -36.60
N ALA A 16 50.65 -25.35 -36.77
CA ALA A 16 51.86 -24.50 -36.74
C ALA A 16 52.53 -24.04 -38.05
N ALA A 17 52.97 -22.77 -37.95
CA ALA A 17 54.12 -22.12 -38.59
C ALA A 17 54.00 -21.78 -40.10
N MET A 18 54.58 -20.72 -40.65
CA MET A 18 55.14 -19.44 -40.19
C MET A 18 55.50 -18.65 -41.47
N SER A 19 55.70 -17.34 -41.31
CA SER A 19 56.68 -16.50 -42.02
C SER A 19 56.44 -16.06 -43.48
N GLY A 20 56.70 -14.76 -43.72
CA GLY A 20 57.62 -14.40 -44.82
C GLY A 20 57.20 -13.30 -45.82
N VAL A 21 57.19 -12.05 -45.36
CA VAL A 21 57.63 -10.79 -46.02
C VAL A 21 58.09 -10.84 -47.51
N THR A 22 57.54 -9.93 -48.34
CA THR A 22 58.16 -9.03 -49.37
C THR A 22 57.10 -8.71 -50.46
N ALA A 23 57.06 -7.61 -51.22
CA ALA A 23 57.49 -6.21 -51.16
C ALA A 23 56.98 -5.54 -52.48
N GLY A 24 56.67 -4.23 -52.45
CA GLY A 24 56.57 -3.33 -53.62
C GLY A 24 55.20 -3.26 -54.34
N ALA A 25 54.36 -2.22 -54.20
CA ALA A 25 54.48 -0.77 -54.51
C ALA A 25 54.04 -0.39 -55.95
N LEU A 26 52.96 0.41 -56.04
CA LEU A 26 52.82 1.67 -56.80
C LEU A 26 51.41 2.23 -56.50
N ALA A 27 51.24 3.17 -55.57
CA ALA A 27 51.40 4.62 -55.73
C ALA A 27 50.26 5.31 -56.52
N ALA A 28 49.39 6.00 -55.79
CA ALA A 28 48.91 7.33 -56.17
C ALA A 28 48.49 8.09 -54.90
N CYS A 29 49.32 9.06 -54.54
CA CYS A 29 49.15 9.99 -53.45
C CYS A 29 47.96 10.94 -53.70
N ASN A 30 47.24 11.34 -52.66
CA ASN A 30 47.25 12.76 -52.34
C ASN A 30 47.14 12.98 -50.84
N SER A 31 48.15 13.68 -50.35
CA SER A 31 48.42 13.98 -48.95
C SER A 31 47.77 15.30 -48.59
N ALA A 32 47.02 15.32 -47.49
CA ALA A 32 46.95 16.47 -46.62
C ALA A 32 47.15 15.96 -45.19
N SER A 33 48.42 15.89 -44.80
CA SER A 33 48.91 15.97 -43.41
C SER A 33 48.10 17.03 -42.65
N GLY A 34 47.53 16.76 -41.49
CA GLY A 34 48.24 16.27 -40.32
C GLY A 34 48.76 17.48 -39.53
N SER A 35 47.86 18.15 -38.80
CA SER A 35 48.24 18.97 -37.65
C SER A 35 47.81 18.20 -36.40
N THR A 36 48.77 17.53 -35.77
CA THR A 36 48.68 17.18 -34.35
C THR A 36 48.63 18.46 -33.55
N ALA A 37 47.42 18.91 -33.21
CA ALA A 37 47.23 19.88 -32.15
C ALA A 37 47.18 19.11 -30.82
N SER A 38 48.25 19.26 -30.04
CA SER A 38 48.20 19.11 -28.59
C SER A 38 47.21 20.16 -28.06
N GLY A 39 45.94 19.78 -27.93
CA GLY A 39 44.89 20.55 -27.25
C GLY A 39 44.48 19.80 -25.98
N ALA A 40 44.26 20.51 -24.89
CA ALA A 40 43.89 19.95 -23.59
C ALA A 40 42.74 18.93 -23.73
N ALA A 41 42.78 17.83 -22.97
CA ALA A 41 41.64 16.94 -22.85
C ALA A 41 40.45 17.77 -22.33
N GLY A 42 39.47 18.01 -23.20
CA GLY A 42 38.23 18.67 -22.82
C GLY A 42 37.55 17.91 -21.69
N GLN A 43 36.86 18.63 -20.82
CA GLN A 43 36.08 18.06 -19.71
C GLN A 43 34.91 17.20 -20.21
N TYR A 44 34.41 17.46 -21.42
CA TYR A 44 33.27 16.78 -22.03
C TYR A 44 33.58 16.32 -23.45
N ILE A 45 32.93 15.24 -23.88
CA ILE A 45 32.80 14.80 -25.27
C ILE A 45 31.75 15.71 -25.92
N PRO A 46 32.12 16.56 -26.89
CA PRO A 46 31.17 17.48 -27.51
C PRO A 46 30.00 16.73 -28.16
N GLY A 47 28.79 17.20 -27.93
CA GLY A 47 27.58 16.53 -28.42
C GLY A 47 26.33 17.00 -27.70
N THR A 48 25.19 16.48 -28.15
CA THR A 48 23.89 16.68 -27.50
C THR A 48 23.46 15.36 -26.87
N TYR A 49 23.12 15.42 -25.59
CA TYR A 49 22.75 14.26 -24.77
C TYR A 49 21.35 14.48 -24.18
N GLU A 50 20.66 13.37 -23.92
CA GLU A 50 19.30 13.37 -23.40
C GLU A 50 19.21 12.50 -22.16
N GLY A 51 18.60 13.04 -21.10
CA GLY A 51 18.30 12.33 -19.86
C GLY A 51 16.83 12.47 -19.51
N THR A 52 16.30 11.47 -18.80
CA THR A 52 14.89 11.41 -18.39
C THR A 52 14.77 10.94 -16.95
N ALA A 53 13.75 11.43 -16.24
CA ALA A 53 13.39 11.00 -14.89
C ALA A 53 11.89 11.14 -14.64
N GLU A 54 11.34 10.38 -13.69
CA GLU A 54 9.92 10.48 -13.32
C GLU A 54 9.65 11.78 -12.55
N GLY A 55 8.76 12.60 -13.09
CA GLY A 55 8.19 13.76 -12.44
C GLY A 55 6.91 13.41 -11.67
N ILE A 56 6.10 14.41 -11.33
CA ILE A 56 4.89 14.20 -10.53
C ILE A 56 3.78 13.49 -11.30
N SER A 57 3.67 13.79 -12.60
CA SER A 57 2.56 13.35 -13.46
C SER A 57 3.03 12.67 -14.74
N SER A 58 4.29 12.85 -15.10
CA SER A 58 4.87 12.36 -16.35
C SER A 58 6.38 12.14 -16.24
N THR A 59 6.98 11.71 -17.34
CA THR A 59 8.43 11.66 -17.47
C THR A 59 8.95 13.01 -17.92
N VAL A 60 9.81 13.62 -17.09
CA VAL A 60 10.53 14.84 -17.41
C VAL A 60 11.76 14.49 -18.24
N LYS A 61 12.01 15.28 -19.28
CA LYS A 61 13.12 15.10 -20.20
C LYS A 61 14.00 16.35 -20.21
N VAL A 62 15.32 16.15 -20.15
CA VAL A 62 16.31 17.23 -20.28
C VAL A 62 17.24 16.89 -21.44
N THR A 63 17.40 17.82 -22.37
CA THR A 63 18.36 17.72 -23.47
C THR A 63 19.44 18.78 -23.26
N MET A 64 20.71 18.40 -23.25
CA MET A 64 21.83 19.31 -23.02
C MET A 64 22.86 19.18 -24.14
N THR A 65 23.34 20.32 -24.65
CA THR A 65 24.43 20.35 -25.62
C THR A 65 25.72 20.81 -24.94
N PHE A 66 26.81 20.11 -25.23
CA PHE A 66 28.12 20.35 -24.66
C PHE A 66 29.13 20.71 -25.75
N SER A 67 29.98 21.70 -25.47
CA SER A 67 31.29 21.82 -26.09
C SER A 67 32.28 20.85 -25.42
N ASP A 68 33.58 21.00 -25.72
CA ASP A 68 34.63 20.26 -25.02
C ASP A 68 34.82 20.70 -23.56
N SER A 69 34.17 21.79 -23.12
CA SER A 69 34.47 22.47 -21.86
C SER A 69 33.27 23.06 -21.13
N THR A 70 32.12 23.26 -21.79
CA THR A 70 30.93 23.87 -21.16
C THR A 70 29.64 23.31 -21.75
N VAL A 71 28.55 23.45 -21.00
CA VAL A 71 27.18 23.37 -21.56
C VAL A 71 26.93 24.60 -22.41
N THR A 72 26.39 24.41 -23.61
CA THR A 72 26.08 25.47 -24.57
C THR A 72 24.57 25.63 -24.81
N ASP A 73 23.77 24.62 -24.48
CA ASP A 73 22.31 24.67 -24.59
C ASP A 73 21.65 23.68 -23.61
N VAL A 74 20.47 24.05 -23.11
CA VAL A 74 19.63 23.21 -22.25
C VAL A 74 18.18 23.37 -22.68
N VAL A 75 17.51 22.25 -22.89
CA VAL A 75 16.05 22.17 -23.10
C VAL A 75 15.47 21.30 -22.00
N VAL A 76 14.51 21.85 -21.26
CA VAL A 76 13.76 21.15 -20.22
C VAL A 76 12.33 20.95 -20.73
N ASP A 77 11.94 19.69 -20.92
CA ASP A 77 10.59 19.29 -21.32
C ASP A 77 9.87 18.69 -20.10
N THR A 78 8.96 19.50 -19.54
CA THR A 78 8.03 19.14 -18.48
C THR A 78 6.59 19.21 -18.97
N SER A 79 6.36 19.07 -20.30
CA SER A 79 5.03 19.28 -20.89
C SER A 79 3.96 18.30 -20.44
N GLY A 80 4.35 17.13 -19.90
CA GLY A 80 3.44 16.19 -19.24
C GLY A 80 3.23 16.44 -17.74
N GLU A 81 3.99 17.36 -17.15
CA GLU A 81 3.83 17.74 -15.75
C GLU A 81 2.65 18.68 -15.57
N THR A 82 2.22 18.85 -14.32
CA THR A 82 1.13 19.74 -13.98
C THR A 82 1.44 21.18 -14.42
N ALA A 83 0.57 21.75 -15.26
CA ALA A 83 0.81 23.02 -15.93
C ALA A 83 1.07 24.21 -14.98
N SER A 84 0.41 24.21 -13.81
CA SER A 84 0.51 25.26 -12.80
C SER A 84 1.79 25.21 -11.95
N PHE A 85 2.53 24.09 -11.99
CA PHE A 85 3.72 23.87 -11.16
C PHE A 85 4.92 23.47 -12.03
N GLY A 86 4.96 22.21 -12.49
CA GLY A 86 6.10 21.65 -13.21
C GLY A 86 6.38 22.30 -14.57
N ALA A 87 5.33 22.69 -15.31
CA ALA A 87 5.51 23.43 -16.55
C ALA A 87 5.98 24.88 -16.31
N ALA A 88 5.50 25.50 -15.22
CA ALA A 88 5.91 26.86 -14.84
C ALA A 88 7.36 26.93 -14.32
N ALA A 89 7.86 25.84 -13.72
CA ALA A 89 9.24 25.74 -13.21
C ALA A 89 10.29 25.47 -14.32
N ALA A 90 9.88 25.06 -15.52
CA ALA A 90 10.79 24.58 -16.57
C ALA A 90 11.81 25.63 -17.03
N ASP A 91 11.34 26.86 -17.27
CA ASP A 91 12.20 27.96 -17.73
C ASP A 91 13.21 28.37 -16.65
N GLU A 92 12.78 28.41 -15.39
CA GLU A 92 13.66 28.72 -14.25
C GLU A 92 14.73 27.63 -14.07
N LEU A 93 14.33 26.36 -14.08
CA LEU A 93 15.28 25.24 -13.95
C LEU A 93 16.25 25.18 -15.13
N ARG A 94 15.79 25.47 -16.36
CA ARG A 94 16.66 25.59 -17.54
C ARG A 94 17.73 26.68 -17.34
N GLU A 95 17.32 27.87 -16.88
CA GLU A 95 18.23 28.99 -16.64
C GLU A 95 19.24 28.65 -15.54
N GLN A 96 18.81 28.00 -14.45
CA GLN A 96 19.71 27.53 -13.40
C GLN A 96 20.73 26.51 -13.92
N LEU A 97 20.33 25.51 -14.71
CA LEU A 97 21.24 24.54 -15.31
C LEU A 97 22.28 25.20 -16.23
N MET A 98 21.84 26.15 -17.06
CA MET A 98 22.72 26.93 -17.94
C MET A 98 23.72 27.78 -17.15
N ALA A 99 23.29 28.39 -16.04
CA ALA A 99 24.13 29.26 -15.23
C ALA A 99 25.12 28.48 -14.34
N ALA A 100 24.69 27.35 -13.78
CA ALA A 100 25.50 26.56 -12.87
C ALA A 100 26.62 25.79 -13.59
N GLY A 101 26.40 25.36 -14.83
CA GLY A 101 27.31 24.44 -15.52
C GLY A 101 27.48 23.10 -14.78
N SER A 102 26.52 22.76 -13.93
CA SER A 102 26.39 21.47 -13.23
C SER A 102 24.91 21.08 -13.14
N ALA A 103 24.62 19.86 -12.66
CA ALA A 103 23.25 19.43 -12.37
C ALA A 103 22.83 19.67 -10.91
N GLU A 104 23.71 20.23 -10.08
CA GLU A 104 23.40 20.66 -8.72
C GLU A 104 22.87 22.10 -8.79
N ILE A 105 21.55 22.24 -8.73
CA ILE A 105 20.81 23.51 -8.79
C ILE A 105 19.79 23.57 -7.65
N ASP A 106 19.19 24.73 -7.41
CA ASP A 106 18.17 24.89 -6.39
C ASP A 106 16.79 24.42 -6.91
N GLY A 107 16.07 23.65 -6.09
CA GLY A 107 14.71 23.25 -6.41
C GLY A 107 13.73 24.43 -6.42
N VAL A 108 12.78 24.42 -7.35
CA VAL A 108 11.72 25.45 -7.40
C VAL A 108 10.64 25.13 -6.37
N SER A 109 10.35 26.09 -5.48
CA SER A 109 9.35 25.93 -4.44
C SER A 109 7.98 25.57 -5.02
N GLY A 110 7.33 24.55 -4.47
CA GLY A 110 6.06 24.02 -4.97
C GLY A 110 6.18 23.07 -6.18
N SER A 111 7.39 22.87 -6.71
CA SER A 111 7.68 21.94 -7.83
C SER A 111 8.84 21.00 -7.50
N THR A 112 8.95 20.56 -6.24
CA THR A 112 10.08 19.75 -5.76
C THR A 112 10.27 18.47 -6.59
N ILE A 113 9.20 17.70 -6.82
CA ILE A 113 9.28 16.44 -7.57
C ILE A 113 9.77 16.69 -9.01
N THR A 114 9.20 17.68 -9.70
CA THR A 114 9.64 18.06 -11.05
C THR A 114 11.08 18.58 -11.04
N SER A 115 11.49 19.33 -10.02
CA SER A 115 12.87 19.83 -9.88
C SER A 115 13.87 18.69 -9.70
N ASP A 116 13.55 17.72 -8.86
CA ASP A 116 14.34 16.51 -8.64
C ASP A 116 14.46 15.69 -9.93
N ALA A 117 13.37 15.57 -10.69
CA ALA A 117 13.37 14.92 -12.00
C ALA A 117 14.27 15.65 -13.01
N VAL A 118 14.19 16.99 -13.10
CA VAL A 118 15.07 17.79 -13.97
C VAL A 118 16.54 17.63 -13.56
N MET A 119 16.85 17.70 -12.26
CA MET A 119 18.21 17.50 -11.74
C MET A 119 18.75 16.12 -12.10
N LYS A 120 17.95 15.07 -11.93
CA LYS A 120 18.32 13.69 -12.26
C LYS A 120 18.55 13.47 -13.75
N ALA A 121 17.64 13.99 -14.58
CA ALA A 121 17.78 13.99 -16.04
C ALA A 121 19.04 14.76 -16.49
N ALA A 122 19.34 15.91 -15.88
CA ALA A 122 20.56 16.67 -16.16
C ALA A 122 21.82 15.91 -15.74
N LYS A 123 21.83 15.26 -14.56
CA LYS A 123 22.94 14.40 -14.10
C LYS A 123 23.28 13.32 -15.13
N SER A 124 22.25 12.68 -15.71
CA SER A 124 22.42 11.72 -16.80
C SER A 124 23.11 12.33 -18.02
N CYS A 125 22.69 13.53 -18.48
CA CYS A 125 23.35 14.24 -19.58
C CYS A 125 24.83 14.53 -19.31
N TYR A 126 25.19 14.98 -18.10
CA TYR A 126 26.59 15.21 -17.74
C TYR A 126 27.43 13.93 -17.72
N ALA A 127 26.86 12.82 -17.22
CA ALA A 127 27.55 11.52 -17.22
C ALA A 127 27.82 11.05 -18.67
N GLN A 128 26.83 11.15 -19.56
CA GLN A 128 26.99 10.82 -20.99
C GLN A 128 28.08 11.68 -21.63
N ALA A 129 28.06 12.99 -21.36
CA ALA A 129 29.05 13.91 -21.87
C ALA A 129 30.47 13.63 -21.36
N LYS A 130 30.64 13.00 -20.18
CA LYS A 130 31.96 12.57 -19.68
C LYS A 130 32.42 11.22 -20.22
N GLY A 131 31.60 10.55 -21.02
CA GLY A 131 31.84 9.17 -21.45
C GLY A 131 31.72 8.15 -20.31
N GLU A 132 31.03 8.52 -19.24
CA GLU A 132 30.66 7.59 -18.17
C GLU A 132 29.59 6.64 -18.70
N ALA A 133 29.60 5.39 -18.23
CA ALA A 133 28.53 4.45 -18.56
C ALA A 133 27.22 4.98 -17.99
N VAL A 134 26.29 5.33 -18.85
CA VAL A 134 24.99 5.84 -18.43
C VAL A 134 23.99 4.73 -18.54
N VAL A 135 23.45 4.34 -17.39
CA VAL A 135 22.35 3.40 -17.32
C VAL A 135 21.13 4.12 -17.89
N SER A 136 20.54 3.58 -18.95
CA SER A 136 19.25 4.08 -19.44
C SER A 136 18.23 3.91 -18.31
N SER A 137 17.66 5.01 -17.81
CA SER A 137 16.61 4.93 -16.80
C SER A 137 15.43 4.16 -17.39
N VAL A 138 15.15 2.96 -16.85
CA VAL A 138 13.92 2.26 -17.18
C VAL A 138 12.86 2.81 -16.25
N GLN A 139 11.91 3.53 -16.82
CA GLN A 139 10.72 3.90 -16.07
C GLN A 139 9.95 2.61 -15.76
N LEU A 140 9.88 2.29 -14.47
CA LEU A 140 9.06 1.18 -14.00
C LEU A 140 7.60 1.53 -14.34
N PRO A 141 6.92 0.74 -15.20
CA PRO A 141 5.59 1.13 -15.66
C PRO A 141 4.66 1.20 -14.45
N THR A 142 3.64 2.05 -14.45
CA THR A 142 2.71 2.20 -13.30
C THR A 142 1.27 1.81 -13.65
N GLY A 143 1.06 1.31 -14.87
CA GLY A 143 -0.26 1.10 -15.46
C GLY A 143 -0.86 2.40 -15.97
N ASP A 144 -1.97 2.29 -16.68
CA ASP A 144 -2.78 3.42 -17.14
C ASP A 144 -4.27 3.10 -17.06
N ALA A 145 -5.11 4.06 -17.48
CA ALA A 145 -6.57 3.96 -17.42
C ALA A 145 -7.17 2.77 -18.21
N ASN A 146 -6.43 2.16 -19.14
CA ASN A 146 -6.87 1.04 -19.96
C ASN A 146 -6.20 -0.28 -19.59
N ASP A 147 -4.98 -0.23 -19.01
CA ASP A 147 -4.23 -1.41 -18.60
C ASP A 147 -3.47 -1.14 -17.30
N TRP A 148 -4.04 -1.62 -16.18
CA TRP A 148 -3.39 -1.50 -14.87
C TRP A 148 -2.10 -2.32 -14.77
N LEU A 149 -1.97 -3.42 -15.54
CA LEU A 149 -0.81 -4.31 -15.46
C LEU A 149 0.35 -3.67 -16.24
N GLY A 150 0.09 -3.23 -17.47
CA GLY A 150 1.10 -2.73 -18.38
C GLY A 150 2.10 -3.83 -18.79
N LYS A 151 3.19 -3.41 -19.44
CA LYS A 151 4.23 -4.32 -19.92
C LYS A 151 5.31 -4.54 -18.86
N GLU A 152 5.77 -5.78 -18.71
CA GLU A 152 6.96 -6.08 -17.90
C GLU A 152 8.18 -5.29 -18.40
N PRO A 153 9.00 -4.70 -17.49
CA PRO A 153 10.24 -4.05 -17.86
C PRO A 153 11.18 -4.97 -18.65
N ASP A 154 11.71 -4.42 -19.75
CA ASP A 154 12.81 -5.00 -20.49
C ASP A 154 14.10 -4.34 -20.01
N ILE A 155 14.94 -5.09 -19.30
CA ILE A 155 16.15 -4.57 -18.66
C ILE A 155 17.34 -5.21 -19.38
N ASP A 156 18.19 -4.37 -19.97
CA ASP A 156 19.40 -4.83 -20.63
C ASP A 156 20.38 -5.38 -19.59
N GLU A 157 20.91 -6.58 -19.84
CA GLU A 157 21.91 -7.22 -18.98
C GLU A 157 23.14 -6.33 -18.75
N THR A 158 23.51 -5.50 -19.71
CA THR A 158 24.65 -4.58 -19.62
C THR A 158 24.38 -3.36 -18.73
N ALA A 159 23.11 -3.07 -18.43
CA ALA A 159 22.67 -2.01 -17.52
C ALA A 159 22.76 -2.43 -16.04
N ILE A 160 22.97 -3.72 -15.77
CA ILE A 160 23.14 -4.29 -14.43
C ILE A 160 24.61 -4.17 -14.04
N THR A 161 24.90 -3.26 -13.12
CA THR A 161 26.28 -2.91 -12.73
C THR A 161 26.72 -3.57 -11.42
N GLU A 162 25.77 -4.10 -10.66
CA GLU A 162 26.03 -4.78 -9.38
C GLU A 162 25.29 -6.12 -9.30
N THR A 163 25.88 -7.06 -8.56
CA THR A 163 25.23 -8.33 -8.20
C THR A 163 25.46 -8.61 -6.72
N VAL A 164 24.37 -8.90 -6.01
CA VAL A 164 24.35 -9.23 -4.59
C VAL A 164 23.78 -10.64 -4.42
N ASP A 165 24.51 -11.50 -3.72
CA ASP A 165 24.05 -12.86 -3.40
C ASP A 165 23.53 -12.94 -1.96
N THR A 166 22.36 -13.56 -1.80
CA THR A 166 21.80 -13.89 -0.48
C THR A 166 21.05 -15.22 -0.52
N ASP A 167 20.73 -15.78 0.64
CA ASP A 167 19.85 -16.95 0.68
C ASP A 167 18.38 -16.54 0.62
N ILE A 168 18.00 -15.54 1.41
CA ILE A 168 16.63 -15.04 1.50
C ILE A 168 16.62 -13.55 1.16
N LEU A 169 15.86 -13.19 0.13
CA LEU A 169 15.63 -11.79 -0.21
C LEU A 169 14.25 -11.35 0.27
N ILE A 170 14.18 -10.26 1.03
CA ILE A 170 12.93 -9.65 1.49
C ILE A 170 12.78 -8.31 0.75
N VAL A 171 11.64 -8.12 0.09
CA VAL A 171 11.38 -6.92 -0.72
C VAL A 171 10.27 -6.10 -0.07
N GLY A 172 10.62 -4.91 0.42
CA GLY A 172 9.76 -3.99 1.15
C GLY A 172 10.00 -4.05 2.67
N ALA A 173 10.29 -2.90 3.28
CA ALA A 173 10.56 -2.73 4.71
C ALA A 173 9.35 -2.13 5.44
N GLY A 174 8.17 -2.68 5.17
CA GLY A 174 6.96 -2.44 5.95
C GLY A 174 6.74 -3.49 7.03
N ASN A 175 5.51 -3.53 7.56
CA ASN A 175 5.15 -4.40 8.70
C ASN A 175 5.49 -5.89 8.48
N GLY A 176 5.21 -6.43 7.29
CA GLY A 176 5.55 -7.82 6.95
C GLY A 176 7.05 -8.04 6.76
N GLY A 177 7.72 -7.16 6.02
CA GLY A 177 9.14 -7.29 5.70
C GLY A 177 10.05 -7.11 6.90
N MET A 178 9.80 -6.09 7.74
CA MET A 178 10.58 -5.87 8.97
C MET A 178 10.38 -6.99 9.99
N PHE A 179 9.18 -7.57 10.06
CA PHE A 179 8.95 -8.72 10.93
C PHE A 179 9.63 -9.99 10.40
N ALA A 180 9.62 -10.22 9.09
CA ALA A 180 10.40 -11.30 8.47
C ALA A 180 11.91 -11.11 8.69
N ALA A 181 12.41 -9.89 8.54
CA ALA A 181 13.82 -9.55 8.77
C ALA A 181 14.22 -9.77 10.24
N ALA A 182 13.39 -9.33 11.19
CA ALA A 182 13.62 -9.59 12.61
C ALA A 182 13.66 -11.09 12.92
N TYR A 183 12.74 -11.88 12.34
CA TYR A 183 12.75 -13.34 12.50
C TYR A 183 13.99 -13.99 11.88
N ALA A 184 14.40 -13.55 10.69
CA ALA A 184 15.60 -14.05 10.03
C ALA A 184 16.88 -13.72 10.82
N ALA A 185 17.00 -12.50 11.33
CA ALA A 185 18.11 -12.05 12.15
C ALA A 185 18.20 -12.81 13.48
N ALA A 186 17.07 -13.01 14.17
CA ALA A 186 17.01 -13.77 15.41
C ALA A 186 17.48 -15.23 15.24
N ASN A 187 17.38 -15.79 14.03
CA ASN A 187 17.82 -17.13 13.69
C ASN A 187 19.19 -17.17 12.99
N GLY A 188 19.90 -16.03 12.88
CA GLY A 188 21.23 -15.95 12.26
C GLY A 188 21.25 -16.35 10.78
N LEU A 189 20.16 -16.12 10.05
CA LEU A 189 20.04 -16.49 8.64
C LEU A 189 20.82 -15.50 7.75
N ASN A 190 21.21 -15.95 6.55
CA ASN A 190 21.72 -15.09 5.50
C ASN A 190 20.54 -14.47 4.73
N PHE A 191 20.29 -13.18 4.93
CA PHE A 191 19.22 -12.48 4.23
C PHE A 191 19.62 -11.05 3.85
N ARG A 192 18.90 -10.50 2.87
CA ARG A 192 18.92 -9.07 2.53
C ARG A 192 17.50 -8.52 2.51
N VAL A 193 17.37 -7.24 2.84
CA VAL A 193 16.12 -6.49 2.77
C VAL A 193 16.35 -5.31 1.86
N ILE A 194 15.49 -5.10 0.86
CA ILE A 194 15.49 -3.90 0.04
C ILE A 194 14.23 -3.07 0.28
N GLU A 195 14.33 -1.75 0.20
CA GLU A 195 13.21 -0.81 0.35
C GLU A 195 13.38 0.36 -0.62
N GLN A 196 12.31 0.70 -1.34
CA GLN A 196 12.36 1.79 -2.33
C GLN A 196 12.46 3.17 -1.68
N ASN A 197 11.92 3.34 -0.48
CA ASN A 197 11.98 4.59 0.26
C ASN A 197 13.31 4.74 1.01
N ALA A 198 13.53 5.92 1.60
CA ALA A 198 14.72 6.19 2.41
C ALA A 198 14.57 5.78 3.89
N ASN A 199 13.44 5.19 4.26
CA ASN A 199 13.07 4.81 5.63
C ASN A 199 12.11 3.62 5.61
N VAL A 200 12.01 2.91 6.73
CA VAL A 200 10.99 1.86 6.92
C VAL A 200 9.60 2.48 6.94
N GLN A 201 8.59 1.70 6.55
CA GLN A 201 7.22 2.19 6.43
C GLN A 201 6.48 2.18 7.78
N ASP A 202 5.42 3.00 7.87
CA ASP A 202 4.60 3.20 9.07
C ASP A 202 4.10 1.89 9.71
N THR A 203 4.02 1.92 11.05
CA THR A 203 3.45 0.84 11.85
C THR A 203 1.94 0.77 11.66
N ARG A 204 1.43 -0.41 11.31
CA ARG A 204 0.02 -0.78 11.53
C ARG A 204 -0.12 -1.36 12.94
N HIS A 205 -0.83 -0.63 13.80
CA HIS A 205 -0.80 -0.83 15.26
C HIS A 205 -1.50 -2.10 15.75
N TRP A 206 -2.75 -2.33 15.32
CA TRP A 206 -3.52 -3.50 15.74
C TRP A 206 -3.15 -4.72 14.92
N TYR A 207 -2.92 -5.84 15.59
CA TYR A 207 -2.76 -7.14 14.94
C TYR A 207 -3.53 -8.21 15.71
N GLY A 208 -4.12 -9.14 14.98
CA GLY A 208 -4.95 -10.21 15.53
C GLY A 208 -4.16 -11.50 15.72
N ALA A 209 -4.16 -12.04 16.94
CA ALA A 209 -3.67 -13.38 17.22
C ALA A 209 -4.68 -14.14 18.09
N VAL A 210 -4.92 -15.41 17.75
CA VAL A 210 -5.75 -16.32 18.56
C VAL A 210 -4.92 -17.24 19.43
N ASP A 211 -5.47 -17.59 20.60
CA ASP A 211 -4.84 -18.44 21.63
C ASP A 211 -3.43 -17.95 22.04
N SER A 212 -3.22 -16.64 21.98
CA SER A 212 -1.95 -15.99 22.27
C SER A 212 -1.59 -16.12 23.76
N ALA A 213 -0.32 -15.91 24.10
CA ALA A 213 0.08 -15.92 25.50
C ALA A 213 -0.65 -14.83 26.32
N ALA A 214 -0.85 -13.62 25.78
CA ALA A 214 -1.67 -12.58 26.41
C ALA A 214 -3.12 -13.03 26.67
N ALA A 215 -3.75 -13.76 25.72
CA ALA A 215 -5.09 -14.29 25.89
C ALA A 215 -5.17 -15.33 27.02
N LYS A 216 -4.16 -16.20 27.11
CA LYS A 216 -4.06 -17.19 28.20
C LYS A 216 -3.83 -16.52 29.56
N GLU A 217 -2.99 -15.49 29.62
CA GLU A 217 -2.73 -14.69 30.82
C GLU A 217 -4.00 -13.96 31.30
N ALA A 218 -4.83 -13.47 30.38
CA ALA A 218 -6.12 -12.87 30.66
C ALA A 218 -7.23 -13.87 31.04
N GLY A 219 -6.98 -15.18 30.90
CA GLY A 219 -7.95 -16.24 31.22
C GLY A 219 -9.04 -16.42 30.15
N GLU A 220 -8.82 -15.96 28.93
CA GLU A 220 -9.77 -16.16 27.82
C GLU A 220 -9.89 -17.64 27.45
N PRO A 221 -11.10 -18.13 27.13
CA PRO A 221 -11.28 -19.50 26.69
C PRO A 221 -10.57 -19.75 25.36
N ALA A 222 -10.16 -21.00 25.15
CA ALA A 222 -9.57 -21.41 23.88
C ALA A 222 -10.54 -21.14 22.72
N THR A 223 -9.99 -20.63 21.62
CA THR A 223 -10.74 -20.26 20.42
C THR A 223 -11.39 -21.51 19.81
N ASP A 224 -12.68 -21.44 19.46
CA ASP A 224 -13.29 -22.44 18.59
C ASP A 224 -12.79 -22.24 17.16
N LYS A 225 -11.66 -22.89 16.85
CA LYS A 225 -10.97 -22.78 15.58
C LYS A 225 -11.83 -23.20 14.39
N ALA A 226 -12.67 -24.21 14.55
CA ALA A 226 -13.52 -24.72 13.48
C ALA A 226 -14.64 -23.73 13.15
N LYS A 227 -15.26 -23.16 14.18
CA LYS A 227 -16.28 -22.14 14.02
C LYS A 227 -15.68 -20.84 13.47
N LEU A 228 -14.49 -20.42 13.94
CA LEU A 228 -13.80 -19.23 13.42
C LEU A 228 -13.41 -19.38 11.95
N LEU A 229 -12.91 -20.54 11.55
CA LEU A 229 -12.62 -20.84 10.14
C LEU A 229 -13.88 -20.74 9.27
N SER A 230 -14.99 -21.31 9.75
CA SER A 230 -16.28 -21.25 9.06
C SER A 230 -16.77 -19.81 8.93
N GLU A 231 -16.56 -18.99 9.95
CA GLU A 231 -16.98 -17.59 9.96
C GLU A 231 -16.14 -16.71 9.04
N ILE A 232 -14.82 -16.85 9.02
CA ILE A 232 -13.95 -16.14 8.06
C ILE A 232 -14.36 -16.53 6.64
N SER A 233 -14.63 -17.81 6.41
CA SER A 233 -15.12 -18.29 5.12
C SER A 233 -16.49 -17.69 4.76
N ARG A 234 -17.39 -17.53 5.74
CA ARG A 234 -18.69 -16.87 5.56
C ARG A 234 -18.52 -15.41 5.17
N TYR A 235 -17.65 -14.65 5.82
CA TYR A 235 -17.31 -13.27 5.43
C TYR A 235 -16.80 -13.20 3.98
N ALA A 236 -15.88 -14.10 3.62
CA ALA A 236 -15.36 -14.21 2.27
C ALA A 236 -16.33 -14.86 1.26
N SER A 237 -17.59 -15.13 1.65
CA SER A 237 -18.60 -15.81 0.82
C SER A 237 -18.11 -17.13 0.20
N GLY A 238 -17.30 -17.88 0.95
CA GLY A 238 -16.71 -19.16 0.52
C GLY A 238 -15.52 -19.04 -0.45
N LYS A 239 -15.07 -17.82 -0.77
CA LYS A 239 -14.05 -17.58 -1.81
C LYS A 239 -12.61 -17.57 -1.28
N CYS A 240 -12.41 -17.54 0.03
CA CYS A 240 -11.07 -17.69 0.64
C CYS A 240 -10.56 -19.14 0.54
N ASP A 241 -9.24 -19.33 0.52
CA ASP A 241 -8.64 -20.64 0.77
C ASP A 241 -8.59 -20.92 2.28
N GLN A 242 -9.45 -21.82 2.73
CA GLN A 242 -9.53 -22.20 4.13
C GLN A 242 -8.22 -22.81 4.69
N ARG A 243 -7.32 -23.33 3.85
CA ARG A 243 -6.00 -23.82 4.29
C ARG A 243 -5.11 -22.65 4.71
N VAL A 244 -5.14 -21.55 3.97
CA VAL A 244 -4.43 -20.30 4.27
C VAL A 244 -4.97 -19.68 5.56
N VAL A 245 -6.30 -19.60 5.69
CA VAL A 245 -6.95 -19.12 6.92
C VAL A 245 -6.58 -19.99 8.12
N LYS A 246 -6.59 -21.32 7.95
CA LYS A 246 -6.22 -22.28 9.00
C LYS A 246 -4.77 -22.13 9.44
N THR A 247 -3.84 -21.76 8.55
CA THR A 247 -2.45 -21.44 8.94
C THR A 247 -2.44 -20.30 9.94
N TRP A 248 -3.10 -19.17 9.65
CA TRP A 248 -3.18 -18.05 10.59
C TRP A 248 -3.78 -18.47 11.94
N ILE A 249 -4.94 -19.15 11.94
CA ILE A 249 -5.61 -19.61 13.17
C ILE A 249 -4.69 -20.49 14.03
N ASN A 250 -3.80 -21.28 13.42
CA ASN A 250 -2.93 -22.18 14.17
C ASN A 250 -1.59 -21.59 14.56
N GLU A 251 -1.09 -20.61 13.81
CA GLU A 251 0.28 -20.10 13.96
C GLU A 251 0.35 -18.67 14.49
N SER A 252 -0.78 -17.94 14.57
CA SER A 252 -0.78 -16.56 15.08
C SER A 252 -0.33 -16.43 16.52
N ALA A 253 -0.54 -17.45 17.37
CA ALA A 253 -0.03 -17.47 18.73
C ALA A 253 1.51 -17.46 18.75
N ALA A 254 2.14 -18.34 17.95
CA ALA A 254 3.60 -18.41 17.85
C ALA A 254 4.19 -17.12 17.22
N MET A 255 3.48 -16.51 16.29
CA MET A 255 3.82 -15.19 15.76
C MET A 255 3.82 -14.13 16.88
N HIS A 256 2.77 -14.09 17.70
CA HIS A 256 2.70 -13.15 18.83
C HIS A 256 3.80 -13.42 19.84
N ASP A 257 4.08 -14.68 20.19
CA ASP A 257 5.15 -15.05 21.12
C ASP A 257 6.52 -14.54 20.61
N PHE A 258 6.78 -14.62 19.30
CA PHE A 258 7.99 -14.03 18.73
C PHE A 258 8.02 -12.50 18.83
N MET A 259 6.90 -11.81 18.54
CA MET A 259 6.80 -10.36 18.73
C MET A 259 7.10 -9.96 20.18
N ARG A 260 6.54 -10.68 21.17
CA ARG A 260 6.79 -10.46 22.60
C ARG A 260 8.27 -10.61 22.95
N SER A 261 8.93 -11.64 22.41
CA SER A 261 10.36 -11.89 22.68
C SER A 261 11.28 -10.74 22.27
N ILE A 262 10.83 -9.88 21.35
CA ILE A 262 11.53 -8.66 20.97
C ILE A 262 11.01 -7.49 21.79
N LEU A 263 9.73 -7.14 21.62
CA LEU A 263 9.20 -5.89 22.15
C LEU A 263 9.15 -5.89 23.68
N GLU A 264 8.68 -6.97 24.29
CA GLU A 264 8.53 -7.08 25.74
C GLU A 264 9.84 -7.53 26.39
N ASP A 265 10.36 -8.70 26.00
CA ASP A 265 11.48 -9.33 26.72
C ASP A 265 12.79 -8.55 26.54
N LYS A 266 13.05 -8.00 25.34
CA LYS A 266 14.28 -7.26 25.04
C LYS A 266 14.13 -5.76 25.28
N TYR A 267 13.04 -5.13 24.84
CA TYR A 267 12.87 -3.68 24.90
C TYR A 267 11.95 -3.18 26.02
N GLY A 268 11.32 -4.07 26.78
CA GLY A 268 10.48 -3.71 27.92
C GLY A 268 9.20 -2.96 27.55
N TRP A 269 8.75 -3.04 26.29
CA TRP A 269 7.44 -2.56 25.89
C TRP A 269 6.35 -3.42 26.52
N VAL A 270 5.14 -2.88 26.61
CA VAL A 270 3.96 -3.56 27.15
C VAL A 270 2.91 -3.67 26.06
N CYS A 271 2.38 -4.87 25.85
CA CYS A 271 1.27 -5.09 24.95
C CYS A 271 -0.01 -4.50 25.55
N ASP A 272 -0.64 -3.60 24.81
CA ASP A 272 -2.01 -3.17 25.03
C ASP A 272 -2.94 -4.29 24.55
N PHE A 273 -3.36 -5.14 25.47
CA PHE A 273 -4.23 -6.30 25.21
C PHE A 273 -5.67 -6.01 25.64
N THR A 274 -6.59 -5.97 24.68
CA THR A 274 -8.03 -5.82 24.92
C THR A 274 -8.70 -7.19 24.82
N SER A 275 -9.53 -7.56 25.79
CA SER A 275 -10.27 -8.83 25.81
C SER A 275 -11.56 -8.74 26.65
N GLY A 276 -12.27 -9.86 26.80
CA GLY A 276 -13.50 -9.95 27.59
C GLY A 276 -14.62 -8.99 27.14
N SER A 277 -15.33 -8.41 28.10
CA SER A 277 -16.50 -7.55 27.85
C SER A 277 -16.20 -6.27 27.06
N GLU A 278 -14.94 -5.83 27.02
CA GLU A 278 -14.52 -4.65 26.24
C GLU A 278 -14.37 -4.99 24.75
N ALA A 279 -13.95 -6.22 24.42
CA ALA A 279 -13.82 -6.72 23.06
C ALA A 279 -15.07 -7.48 22.58
N ALA A 280 -16.10 -7.62 23.42
CA ALA A 280 -17.36 -8.28 23.11
C ALA A 280 -18.52 -7.30 23.17
N TRP A 281 -19.60 -7.63 22.46
CA TRP A 281 -20.87 -6.93 22.68
C TRP A 281 -21.42 -7.21 24.08
N PRO A 282 -22.16 -6.25 24.69
CA PRO A 282 -22.70 -6.44 26.03
C PRO A 282 -23.65 -7.65 26.07
N ALA A 283 -23.53 -8.49 27.09
CA ALA A 283 -24.28 -9.74 27.21
C ALA A 283 -25.79 -9.50 27.25
N GLU A 284 -26.22 -8.42 27.89
CA GLU A 284 -27.61 -7.97 27.95
C GLU A 284 -28.21 -7.63 26.58
N ASN A 285 -27.37 -7.39 25.56
CA ASN A 285 -27.77 -7.05 24.21
C ASN A 285 -27.50 -8.17 23.20
N ALA A 286 -26.97 -9.32 23.63
CA ALA A 286 -26.51 -10.39 22.74
C ALA A 286 -27.63 -10.90 21.81
N GLU A 287 -28.85 -11.08 22.33
CA GLU A 287 -30.01 -11.55 21.57
C GLU A 287 -30.51 -10.57 20.50
N HIS A 288 -30.10 -9.31 20.58
CA HIS A 288 -30.50 -8.27 19.64
C HIS A 288 -29.48 -8.01 18.54
N ASN A 289 -28.28 -8.58 18.65
CA ASN A 289 -27.25 -8.38 17.65
C ASN A 289 -27.16 -9.54 16.66
N THR A 290 -26.61 -9.28 15.48
CA THR A 290 -26.33 -10.33 14.51
C THR A 290 -25.29 -11.30 15.04
N ASP A 291 -25.55 -12.60 15.01
CA ASP A 291 -24.58 -13.63 15.43
C ASP A 291 -23.30 -13.61 14.56
N TYR A 292 -22.33 -12.76 14.88
CA TYR A 292 -20.97 -12.84 14.35
C TYR A 292 -20.10 -13.60 15.33
N LEU A 293 -19.31 -14.53 14.81
CA LEU A 293 -18.19 -15.05 15.57
C LEU A 293 -16.96 -14.19 15.29
N TYR A 294 -16.29 -13.74 16.34
CA TYR A 294 -15.02 -13.05 16.18
C TYR A 294 -14.16 -13.36 17.41
N PRO A 295 -12.83 -13.31 17.26
CA PRO A 295 -11.95 -13.37 18.41
C PRO A 295 -12.20 -12.16 19.31
N VAL A 296 -12.48 -12.40 20.59
CA VAL A 296 -12.71 -11.37 21.61
C VAL A 296 -11.36 -10.91 22.16
N GLN A 297 -10.46 -10.51 21.26
CA GLN A 297 -9.09 -10.17 21.62
C GLN A 297 -8.44 -9.27 20.59
N GLU A 298 -7.65 -8.31 21.06
CA GLU A 298 -6.93 -7.36 20.23
C GLU A 298 -5.54 -7.07 20.82
N HIS A 299 -4.52 -7.05 19.98
CA HIS A 299 -3.14 -6.77 20.39
C HIS A 299 -2.63 -5.50 19.71
N ASN A 300 -2.03 -4.61 20.49
CA ASN A 300 -1.24 -3.50 19.98
C ASN A 300 -0.16 -3.08 20.99
N TYR A 301 0.69 -2.12 20.63
CA TYR A 301 1.73 -1.55 21.51
C TYR A 301 1.71 -0.02 21.48
N MET A 302 0.56 0.59 21.16
CA MET A 302 0.46 2.03 20.91
C MET A 302 0.89 2.86 22.11
N ALA A 303 0.60 2.42 23.34
CA ALA A 303 0.99 3.15 24.54
C ALA A 303 2.52 3.18 24.68
N SER A 304 3.19 2.05 24.45
CA SER A 304 4.65 1.92 24.51
C SER A 304 5.35 2.67 23.38
N GLU A 305 4.81 2.58 22.16
CA GLU A 305 5.26 3.34 20.99
C GLU A 305 5.16 4.85 21.25
N SER A 306 4.03 5.32 21.78
CA SER A 306 3.83 6.74 22.12
C SER A 306 4.76 7.21 23.23
N ALA A 307 5.00 6.38 24.25
CA ALA A 307 5.88 6.72 25.36
C ALA A 307 7.36 6.74 24.98
N SER A 308 7.77 5.86 24.06
CA SER A 308 9.15 5.80 23.56
C SER A 308 9.44 6.82 22.45
N GLY A 309 8.41 7.23 21.70
CA GLY A 309 8.57 8.07 20.52
C GLY A 309 9.17 7.34 19.32
N LEU A 310 9.24 5.99 19.36
CA LEU A 310 9.84 5.17 18.32
C LEU A 310 8.80 4.20 17.75
N PRO A 311 8.44 4.30 16.46
CA PRO A 311 7.50 3.36 15.85
C PRO A 311 7.98 1.91 15.88
N ARG A 312 7.06 0.94 16.02
CA ARG A 312 7.43 -0.49 16.04
C ARG A 312 8.35 -0.91 14.89
N ASN A 313 8.09 -0.51 13.64
CA ASN A 313 8.92 -0.94 12.51
C ASN A 313 10.35 -0.35 12.58
N GLU A 314 10.51 0.88 13.10
CA GLU A 314 11.82 1.48 13.39
C GLU A 314 12.54 0.74 14.52
N LEU A 315 11.81 0.30 15.55
CA LEU A 315 12.39 -0.53 16.61
C LEU A 315 12.83 -1.91 16.08
N LEU A 316 12.09 -2.49 15.12
CA LEU A 316 12.52 -3.72 14.44
C LEU A 316 13.76 -3.48 13.56
N LEU A 317 13.90 -2.30 12.93
CA LEU A 317 15.13 -1.92 12.24
C LEU A 317 16.31 -1.84 13.21
N GLN A 318 16.13 -1.13 14.32
CA GLN A 318 17.14 -1.06 15.38
C GLN A 318 17.53 -2.47 15.87
N TYR A 319 16.55 -3.36 16.06
CA TYR A 319 16.78 -4.74 16.48
C TYR A 319 17.68 -5.52 15.52
N ILE A 320 17.43 -5.45 14.21
CA ILE A 320 18.26 -6.16 13.23
C ILE A 320 19.66 -5.55 13.09
N GLN A 321 19.78 -4.22 13.24
CA GLN A 321 21.05 -3.50 13.24
C GLN A 321 21.94 -3.89 14.43
N GLU A 322 21.35 -4.05 15.62
CA GLU A 322 22.06 -4.59 16.79
C GLU A 322 22.56 -6.03 16.57
N LEU A 323 21.94 -6.79 15.65
CA LEU A 323 22.35 -8.13 15.25
C LEU A 323 23.29 -8.15 14.03
N GLY A 324 23.66 -6.98 13.49
CA GLY A 324 24.62 -6.84 12.39
C GLY A 324 24.02 -6.89 10.98
N TYR A 325 22.71 -6.66 10.86
CA TYR A 325 21.99 -6.61 9.58
C TYR A 325 21.44 -5.20 9.32
N ASP A 326 21.13 -4.88 8.07
CA ASP A 326 20.56 -3.58 7.70
C ASP A 326 19.62 -3.71 6.49
N VAL A 327 18.98 -2.59 6.13
CA VAL A 327 18.11 -2.47 4.95
C VAL A 327 18.82 -1.68 3.85
N ASP A 328 18.81 -2.24 2.64
CA ASP A 328 19.27 -1.55 1.44
C ASP A 328 18.14 -0.62 0.96
N PHE A 329 18.12 0.60 1.50
CA PHE A 329 17.14 1.65 1.16
C PHE A 329 17.33 2.19 -0.25
N LYS A 330 16.37 3.00 -0.72
CA LYS A 330 16.39 3.63 -2.04
C LYS A 330 16.64 2.63 -3.18
N THR A 331 16.11 1.41 -3.02
CA THR A 331 16.30 0.27 -3.91
C THR A 331 14.93 -0.31 -4.27
N SER A 332 14.45 0.02 -5.47
CA SER A 332 13.11 -0.36 -5.93
C SER A 332 13.13 -1.67 -6.69
N LEU A 333 12.15 -2.55 -6.47
CA LEU A 333 11.95 -3.75 -7.27
C LEU A 333 11.65 -3.35 -8.72
N ALA A 334 12.37 -3.91 -9.69
CA ALA A 334 12.09 -3.72 -11.12
C ALA A 334 11.52 -4.97 -11.77
N LYS A 335 12.09 -6.16 -11.49
CA LYS A 335 11.71 -7.41 -12.17
C LYS A 335 12.02 -8.64 -11.33
N LEU A 336 11.20 -9.69 -11.42
CA LEU A 336 11.53 -11.01 -10.88
C LEU A 336 12.33 -11.83 -11.90
N GLU A 337 13.38 -12.52 -11.45
CA GLU A 337 14.19 -13.38 -12.32
C GLU A 337 13.84 -14.86 -12.15
N LYS A 338 13.82 -15.58 -13.28
CA LYS A 338 13.47 -17.00 -13.39
C LYS A 338 14.58 -17.78 -14.06
N ASN A 339 14.84 -18.99 -13.58
CA ASN A 339 15.68 -19.94 -14.30
C ASN A 339 14.89 -20.67 -15.41
N SER A 340 15.57 -21.56 -16.15
CA SER A 340 14.96 -22.33 -17.26
C SER A 340 13.87 -23.32 -16.83
N GLU A 341 13.80 -23.64 -15.54
CA GLU A 341 12.78 -24.54 -14.96
C GLU A 341 11.59 -23.74 -14.41
N GLY A 342 11.63 -22.40 -14.46
CA GLY A 342 10.57 -21.51 -14.01
C GLY A 342 10.65 -21.13 -12.53
N ARG A 343 11.66 -21.59 -11.78
CA ARG A 343 11.88 -21.18 -10.39
C ARG A 343 12.31 -19.72 -10.32
N ILE A 344 11.73 -18.94 -9.41
CA ILE A 344 12.22 -17.60 -9.07
C ILE A 344 13.59 -17.72 -8.39
N THR A 345 14.61 -17.06 -8.94
CA THR A 345 15.98 -17.11 -8.43
C THR A 345 16.46 -15.80 -7.84
N GLY A 346 15.67 -14.74 -7.92
CA GLY A 346 16.11 -13.42 -7.53
C GLY A 346 15.25 -12.31 -8.12
N ILE A 347 15.78 -11.10 -8.09
CA ILE A 347 15.19 -9.92 -8.72
C ILE A 347 16.25 -9.08 -9.40
N ILE A 348 15.80 -8.24 -10.32
CA ILE A 348 16.48 -6.98 -10.65
C ILE A 348 15.81 -5.86 -9.88
N ALA A 349 16.63 -5.03 -9.23
CA ALA A 349 16.23 -3.81 -8.55
C ALA A 349 16.88 -2.59 -9.20
N GLN A 350 16.30 -1.42 -9.00
CA GLN A 350 16.81 -0.14 -9.48
C GLN A 350 17.10 0.77 -8.29
N SER A 351 18.30 1.34 -8.24
CA SER A 351 18.62 2.41 -7.29
C SER A 351 17.78 3.65 -7.61
N THR A 352 17.07 4.18 -6.63
CA THR A 352 16.30 5.42 -6.81
C THR A 352 17.19 6.66 -6.76
N GLU A 353 18.47 6.52 -6.36
CA GLU A 353 19.44 7.62 -6.29
C GLU A 353 20.00 7.98 -7.67
N ASP A 354 20.41 6.98 -8.44
CA ASP A 354 21.18 7.14 -9.67
C ASP A 354 20.75 6.19 -10.81
N ASP A 355 19.62 5.50 -10.65
CA ASP A 355 18.96 4.65 -11.66
C ASP A 355 19.71 3.41 -12.12
N HIS A 356 20.87 3.07 -11.54
CA HIS A 356 21.57 1.85 -11.90
C HIS A 356 20.82 0.58 -11.46
N PHE A 357 20.99 -0.51 -12.22
CA PHE A 357 20.36 -1.78 -11.88
C PHE A 357 21.29 -2.68 -11.06
N ILE A 358 20.69 -3.32 -10.07
CA ILE A 358 21.32 -4.26 -9.15
C ILE A 358 20.61 -5.59 -9.29
N ARG A 359 21.35 -6.66 -9.56
CA ARG A 359 20.81 -8.02 -9.49
C ARG A 359 20.95 -8.56 -8.08
N TYR A 360 19.85 -9.04 -7.50
CA TYR A 360 19.87 -9.77 -6.24
C TYR A 360 19.55 -11.25 -6.49
N ASN A 361 20.54 -12.13 -6.32
CA ASN A 361 20.33 -13.57 -6.36
C ASN A 361 19.87 -14.08 -4.99
N ALA A 362 18.82 -14.90 -4.98
CA ALA A 362 18.24 -15.49 -3.79
C ALA A 362 18.26 -17.02 -3.86
N ASN A 363 19.20 -17.65 -3.15
CA ASN A 363 19.41 -19.10 -3.23
C ASN A 363 18.20 -19.90 -2.72
N LYS A 364 17.50 -19.43 -1.69
CA LYS A 364 16.37 -20.13 -1.06
C LYS A 364 15.01 -19.55 -1.46
N GLY A 365 14.92 -18.24 -1.66
CA GLY A 365 13.73 -17.61 -2.24
C GLY A 365 13.63 -16.11 -1.99
N VAL A 366 12.63 -15.52 -2.66
CA VAL A 366 12.24 -14.11 -2.55
C VAL A 366 10.91 -14.03 -1.80
N LEU A 367 10.84 -13.19 -0.77
CA LEU A 367 9.60 -12.79 -0.11
C LEU A 367 9.23 -11.38 -0.58
N LEU A 368 8.13 -11.24 -1.32
CA LEU A 368 7.53 -9.95 -1.61
C LEU A 368 6.62 -9.52 -0.45
N ALA A 369 6.91 -8.35 0.11
CA ALA A 369 6.21 -7.72 1.23
C ALA A 369 5.89 -6.24 0.92
N CYS A 370 5.51 -5.96 -0.33
CA CYS A 370 5.48 -4.62 -0.93
C CYS A 370 4.19 -3.81 -0.69
N GLY A 371 3.28 -4.25 0.18
CA GLY A 371 2.00 -3.56 0.41
C GLY A 371 1.00 -3.69 -0.74
N GLY A 372 -0.19 -3.11 -0.58
CA GLY A 372 -1.28 -3.18 -1.55
C GLY A 372 -1.13 -2.22 -2.73
N PHE A 373 -2.27 -1.85 -3.33
CA PHE A 373 -2.35 -0.88 -4.43
C PHE A 373 -3.32 0.32 -4.21
N PRO A 374 -3.76 0.69 -3.00
CA PRO A 374 -4.75 1.77 -2.83
C PRO A 374 -4.27 3.15 -3.32
N GLY A 375 -2.95 3.36 -3.45
CA GLY A 375 -2.35 4.58 -3.99
C GLY A 375 -2.29 4.64 -5.51
N ASN A 376 -2.70 3.58 -6.23
CA ASN A 376 -2.73 3.55 -7.69
C ASN A 376 -4.18 3.64 -8.20
N PRO A 377 -4.64 4.82 -8.67
CA PRO A 377 -6.01 4.99 -9.13
C PRO A 377 -6.34 4.11 -10.34
N TYR A 378 -5.38 3.79 -11.20
CA TYR A 378 -5.60 2.93 -12.37
C TYR A 378 -5.92 1.49 -11.94
N MET A 379 -5.18 0.96 -10.95
CA MET A 379 -5.47 -0.34 -10.36
C MET A 379 -6.81 -0.32 -9.61
N MET A 380 -7.06 0.72 -8.82
CA MET A 380 -8.31 0.84 -8.06
C MET A 380 -9.55 0.87 -8.98
N GLU A 381 -9.56 1.70 -10.03
CA GLU A 381 -10.70 1.80 -10.96
C GLU A 381 -10.97 0.52 -11.75
N GLN A 382 -9.93 -0.27 -12.04
CA GLN A 382 -10.06 -1.52 -12.82
C GLN A 382 -10.29 -2.77 -11.95
N LEU A 383 -9.72 -2.82 -10.74
CA LEU A 383 -9.76 -3.99 -9.86
C LEU A 383 -10.82 -3.88 -8.76
N ASP A 384 -11.12 -2.67 -8.27
CA ASP A 384 -12.13 -2.40 -7.23
C ASP A 384 -13.04 -1.20 -7.58
N PRO A 385 -13.75 -1.22 -8.74
CA PRO A 385 -14.56 -0.10 -9.16
C PRO A 385 -15.67 0.26 -8.16
N LEU A 386 -16.21 -0.73 -7.44
CA LEU A 386 -17.27 -0.50 -6.47
C LEU A 386 -16.72 0.21 -5.22
N GLY A 387 -15.65 -0.31 -4.61
CA GLY A 387 -15.02 0.30 -3.44
C GLY A 387 -14.48 1.69 -3.73
N THR A 388 -13.87 1.91 -4.90
CA THR A 388 -13.45 3.25 -5.35
C THR A 388 -14.63 4.21 -5.37
N SER A 389 -15.77 3.80 -5.92
CA SER A 389 -16.89 4.72 -6.17
C SER A 389 -17.61 5.24 -4.93
N VAL A 390 -17.48 4.54 -3.80
CA VAL A 390 -18.07 4.92 -2.51
C VAL A 390 -17.06 5.62 -1.59
N THR A 391 -15.80 5.68 -2.02
CA THR A 391 -14.72 6.25 -1.23
C THR A 391 -14.71 7.77 -1.39
N THR A 392 -14.66 8.47 -0.27
CA THR A 392 -14.57 9.92 -0.21
C THR A 392 -13.28 10.39 0.45
N ALA A 393 -12.59 9.56 1.23
CA ALA A 393 -11.32 9.89 1.87
C ALA A 393 -10.36 8.69 1.87
N CYS A 394 -9.13 8.89 2.34
CA CYS A 394 -8.17 7.78 2.45
C CYS A 394 -7.19 7.91 3.62
N SER A 395 -6.59 6.78 4.00
CA SER A 395 -5.58 6.64 5.05
C SER A 395 -4.44 5.67 4.66
N TYR A 396 -4.30 5.38 3.36
CA TYR A 396 -3.22 4.58 2.80
C TYR A 396 -1.93 5.39 2.58
N SER A 397 -0.81 4.71 2.33
CA SER A 397 0.41 5.38 1.88
C SER A 397 0.33 5.68 0.38
N PRO A 398 0.62 6.91 -0.09
CA PRO A 398 0.69 7.21 -1.52
C PRO A 398 1.72 6.36 -2.29
N ALA A 399 2.67 5.73 -1.57
CA ALA A 399 3.65 4.81 -2.15
C ALA A 399 3.08 3.41 -2.47
N ASP A 400 1.89 3.06 -1.95
CA ASP A 400 1.25 1.76 -2.16
C ASP A 400 0.64 1.67 -3.58
N LYS A 401 1.53 1.60 -4.59
CA LYS A 401 1.16 1.64 -6.01
C LYS A 401 1.05 0.26 -6.68
N GLY A 402 1.12 -0.83 -5.91
CA GLY A 402 0.91 -2.20 -6.39
C GLY A 402 2.03 -2.78 -7.26
N TYR A 403 3.24 -2.21 -7.23
CA TYR A 403 4.31 -2.67 -8.13
C TYR A 403 4.75 -4.12 -7.88
N GLY A 404 4.85 -4.54 -6.62
CA GLY A 404 5.15 -5.94 -6.27
C GLY A 404 4.11 -6.93 -6.78
N ILE A 405 2.82 -6.54 -6.80
CA ILE A 405 1.74 -7.34 -7.39
C ILE A 405 1.97 -7.51 -8.90
N ARG A 406 2.28 -6.41 -9.59
CA ARG A 406 2.52 -6.42 -11.05
C ARG A 406 3.73 -7.25 -11.42
N ALA A 407 4.83 -7.11 -10.68
CA ALA A 407 6.02 -7.95 -10.84
C ALA A 407 5.69 -9.45 -10.72
N ALA A 408 4.91 -9.84 -9.69
CA ALA A 408 4.48 -11.22 -9.52
C ALA A 408 3.56 -11.69 -10.66
N VAL A 409 2.62 -10.87 -11.11
CA VAL A 409 1.71 -11.21 -12.22
C VAL A 409 2.46 -11.36 -13.53
N TRP A 410 3.41 -10.48 -13.86
CA TRP A 410 4.30 -10.65 -15.03
C TRP A 410 5.12 -11.95 -14.94
N ALA A 411 5.55 -12.32 -13.74
CA ALA A 411 6.23 -13.59 -13.51
C ALA A 411 5.33 -14.83 -13.68
N GLY A 412 4.00 -14.66 -13.73
CA GLY A 412 3.01 -15.73 -13.94
C GLY A 412 2.11 -16.03 -12.74
N ALA A 413 2.20 -15.23 -11.67
CA ALA A 413 1.41 -15.43 -10.47
C ALA A 413 -0.07 -15.08 -10.68
N ASN A 414 -0.94 -15.81 -9.98
CA ASN A 414 -2.38 -15.63 -10.00
C ASN A 414 -2.78 -14.52 -9.01
N LEU A 415 -3.34 -13.43 -9.51
CA LEU A 415 -4.03 -12.42 -8.70
C LEU A 415 -5.44 -12.90 -8.35
N ASP A 416 -5.84 -12.75 -7.08
CA ASP A 416 -7.22 -12.97 -6.64
C ASP A 416 -8.22 -12.22 -7.53
N LYS A 417 -9.36 -12.84 -7.82
CA LYS A 417 -10.33 -12.29 -8.78
C LYS A 417 -11.30 -11.28 -8.17
N GLU A 418 -11.46 -11.32 -6.85
CA GLU A 418 -12.40 -10.47 -6.13
C GLU A 418 -11.64 -9.43 -5.33
N ALA A 419 -12.09 -8.19 -5.43
CA ALA A 419 -11.59 -7.12 -4.58
C ALA A 419 -11.90 -7.41 -3.11
N ALA A 420 -11.05 -6.92 -2.22
CA ALA A 420 -11.29 -6.93 -0.78
C ALA A 420 -10.71 -5.65 -0.16
N PRO A 421 -11.33 -4.47 -0.37
CA PRO A 421 -10.86 -3.24 0.23
C PRO A 421 -11.24 -3.15 1.71
N MET A 422 -10.38 -2.51 2.50
CA MET A 422 -10.72 -2.11 3.87
C MET A 422 -11.29 -0.69 3.85
N LEU A 423 -12.60 -0.57 4.01
CA LEU A 423 -13.37 0.67 3.89
C LEU A 423 -13.96 1.07 5.24
N PHE A 424 -13.45 2.13 5.85
CA PHE A 424 -14.10 2.68 7.04
C PHE A 424 -15.23 3.64 6.66
N ASP A 425 -16.34 3.61 7.38
CA ASP A 425 -17.49 4.51 7.20
C ASP A 425 -17.24 5.90 7.82
N ARG A 426 -16.10 6.50 7.45
CA ARG A 426 -15.46 7.64 8.14
C ARG A 426 -14.96 8.73 7.19
N GLY A 427 -15.24 8.62 5.90
CA GLY A 427 -14.81 9.60 4.90
C GLY A 427 -15.75 10.79 4.88
N VAL A 428 -15.49 11.80 5.72
CA VAL A 428 -16.35 12.97 5.85
C VAL A 428 -16.09 13.98 4.74
N VAL A 429 -17.16 14.52 4.14
CA VAL A 429 -17.11 15.49 3.05
C VAL A 429 -18.13 16.61 3.25
N ALA A 430 -17.94 17.72 2.53
CA ALA A 430 -18.89 18.83 2.51
C ALA A 430 -20.20 18.44 1.78
N PRO A 431 -21.32 19.13 2.07
CA PRO A 431 -22.56 18.95 1.31
C PRO A 431 -22.38 19.09 -0.20
N GLY A 432 -23.05 18.21 -0.95
CA GLY A 432 -23.01 18.19 -2.42
C GLY A 432 -21.82 17.46 -3.04
N VAL A 433 -20.87 16.97 -2.24
CA VAL A 433 -19.72 16.17 -2.73
C VAL A 433 -20.12 14.70 -2.88
N ASP A 434 -19.82 14.11 -4.04
CA ASP A 434 -20.06 12.69 -4.36
C ASP A 434 -18.87 11.82 -3.91
N GLY A 435 -19.11 10.51 -3.79
CA GLY A 435 -18.05 9.50 -3.67
C GLY A 435 -17.32 9.25 -5.00
N GLY A 436 -16.09 8.77 -4.91
CA GLY A 436 -15.20 8.52 -6.06
C GLY A 436 -14.04 9.50 -6.15
N TYR A 437 -13.22 9.33 -7.19
CA TYR A 437 -12.11 10.23 -7.48
C TYR A 437 -12.59 11.57 -8.02
N VAL A 438 -11.85 12.63 -7.67
CA VAL A 438 -11.87 13.94 -8.30
C VAL A 438 -10.51 14.23 -8.91
N ASP A 439 -10.48 15.17 -9.87
CA ASP A 439 -9.23 15.61 -10.48
C ASP A 439 -8.29 16.23 -9.43
N SER A 440 -7.01 15.91 -9.54
CA SER A 440 -5.97 16.39 -8.63
C SER A 440 -4.69 16.72 -9.39
N ASP A 441 -4.24 17.95 -9.24
CA ASP A 441 -3.02 18.48 -9.84
C ASP A 441 -1.72 17.89 -9.24
N THR A 442 -1.81 17.25 -8.07
CA THR A 442 -0.63 16.84 -7.28
C THR A 442 -0.62 15.36 -6.91
N ALA A 443 -1.73 14.64 -7.10
CA ALA A 443 -1.79 13.22 -6.83
C ALA A 443 -1.35 12.39 -8.04
N PHE A 444 -0.69 11.26 -7.77
CA PHE A 444 -0.33 10.30 -8.79
C PHE A 444 -1.58 9.89 -9.60
N GLY A 445 -1.45 9.85 -10.94
CA GLY A 445 -2.55 9.55 -11.84
C GLY A 445 -3.60 10.65 -11.98
N GLY A 446 -3.32 11.86 -11.51
CA GLY A 446 -4.19 13.03 -11.65
C GLY A 446 -5.49 12.94 -10.85
N LYS A 447 -5.56 12.03 -9.86
CA LYS A 447 -6.79 11.63 -9.17
C LYS A 447 -6.58 11.58 -7.66
N ALA A 448 -7.50 12.16 -6.90
CA ALA A 448 -7.54 12.06 -5.44
C ALA A 448 -8.97 11.86 -4.94
N PHE A 449 -9.12 11.36 -3.72
CA PHE A 449 -10.43 11.35 -3.05
C PHE A 449 -10.74 12.75 -2.48
N PRO A 450 -12.00 13.21 -2.51
CA PRO A 450 -12.36 14.61 -2.25
C PRO A 450 -12.24 15.06 -0.79
N GLY A 451 -12.24 14.13 0.16
CA GLY A 451 -12.23 14.36 1.60
C GLY A 451 -10.85 14.75 2.11
N LYS A 452 -10.80 15.78 2.95
CA LYS A 452 -9.55 16.32 3.52
C LYS A 452 -9.18 15.70 4.87
N ILE A 453 -10.15 15.09 5.55
CA ILE A 453 -9.96 14.43 6.84
C ILE A 453 -9.79 12.94 6.58
N ARG A 454 -8.66 12.38 7.00
CA ARG A 454 -8.31 10.97 6.78
C ARG A 454 -9.38 10.04 7.36
N GLN A 455 -9.75 10.21 8.63
CA GLN A 455 -10.82 9.47 9.28
C GLN A 455 -11.58 10.34 10.28
N TYR A 456 -12.88 10.49 10.06
CA TYR A 456 -13.81 11.02 11.04
C TYR A 456 -14.41 9.88 11.87
N ASN A 457 -13.71 9.47 12.92
CA ASN A 457 -14.09 8.32 13.75
C ASN A 457 -15.53 8.36 14.31
N PRO A 458 -16.14 9.50 14.67
CA PRO A 458 -17.55 9.51 15.08
C PRO A 458 -18.55 9.08 13.98
N GLY A 459 -18.17 9.05 12.70
CA GLY A 459 -19.00 8.58 11.58
C GLY A 459 -19.33 7.08 11.61
N THR A 460 -18.56 6.32 12.39
CA THR A 460 -18.72 4.87 12.54
C THR A 460 -19.75 4.48 13.61
N GLN A 461 -20.31 5.46 14.31
CA GLN A 461 -21.32 5.22 15.34
C GLN A 461 -22.69 5.02 14.69
N PRO A 462 -23.55 4.13 15.24
CA PRO A 462 -24.85 3.77 14.66
C PRO A 462 -25.90 4.87 14.88
N PHE A 463 -25.59 6.13 14.59
CA PHE A 463 -26.57 7.22 14.55
C PHE A 463 -27.52 7.08 13.34
N LEU A 464 -28.53 7.94 13.22
CA LEU A 464 -29.42 7.95 12.06
C LEU A 464 -28.62 8.27 10.79
N LYS A 465 -28.79 7.48 9.73
CA LYS A 465 -28.16 7.72 8.43
C LYS A 465 -29.20 7.80 7.31
N VAL A 466 -29.14 8.84 6.48
CA VAL A 466 -30.09 9.08 5.38
C VAL A 466 -29.38 9.39 4.07
N ASN A 467 -30.00 9.08 2.94
CA ASN A 467 -29.50 9.42 1.61
C ASN A 467 -29.78 10.91 1.25
N ARG A 468 -29.42 11.33 0.03
CA ARG A 468 -29.70 12.69 -0.49
C ARG A 468 -31.17 13.05 -0.65
N ASN A 469 -32.06 12.07 -0.66
CA ASN A 469 -33.50 12.31 -0.67
C ASN A 469 -34.08 12.47 0.74
N GLY A 470 -33.24 12.38 1.80
CA GLY A 470 -33.70 12.42 3.19
C GLY A 470 -34.28 11.10 3.70
N GLU A 471 -34.05 9.98 3.00
CA GLU A 471 -34.60 8.66 3.32
C GLU A 471 -33.57 7.79 4.02
N ARG A 472 -34.00 7.00 5.02
CA ARG A 472 -33.20 5.86 5.51
C ARG A 472 -33.13 4.78 4.43
N PHE A 473 -32.02 4.06 4.37
CA PHE A 473 -31.79 3.04 3.33
C PHE A 473 -31.15 1.74 3.85
N ALA A 474 -30.77 1.68 5.13
CA ALA A 474 -30.12 0.53 5.74
C ALA A 474 -30.22 0.58 7.28
N ASN A 475 -29.91 -0.55 7.92
CA ASN A 475 -29.70 -0.63 9.36
C ASN A 475 -28.32 -0.07 9.72
N GLU A 476 -28.26 1.02 10.49
CA GLU A 476 -27.00 1.71 10.80
C GLU A 476 -26.12 0.98 11.83
N SER A 477 -26.58 -0.18 12.35
CA SER A 477 -25.81 -1.03 13.27
C SER A 477 -24.95 -2.09 12.57
N CYS A 478 -24.92 -2.10 11.23
CA CYS A 478 -24.11 -3.03 10.45
C CYS A 478 -22.59 -2.72 10.54
N PRO A 479 -21.73 -3.67 10.14
CA PRO A 479 -20.31 -3.42 9.87
C PRO A 479 -20.02 -2.19 8.99
N TYR A 480 -18.81 -1.64 9.08
CA TYR A 480 -18.41 -0.39 8.40
C TYR A 480 -18.62 -0.45 6.88
N ASN A 481 -18.15 -1.53 6.25
CA ASN A 481 -18.24 -1.70 4.80
C ASN A 481 -19.70 -1.84 4.33
N ASP A 482 -20.59 -2.41 5.16
CA ASP A 482 -21.97 -2.73 4.75
C ASP A 482 -22.78 -1.45 4.46
N ILE A 483 -22.70 -0.44 5.33
CA ILE A 483 -23.41 0.84 5.12
C ILE A 483 -22.82 1.61 3.92
N VAL A 484 -21.50 1.50 3.72
CA VAL A 484 -20.81 2.11 2.59
C VAL A 484 -21.22 1.44 1.27
N TYR A 485 -21.35 0.11 1.23
CA TYR A 485 -21.87 -0.58 0.05
C TYR A 485 -23.36 -0.37 -0.17
N ALA A 486 -24.16 -0.25 0.90
CA ALA A 486 -25.55 0.18 0.77
C ALA A 486 -25.64 1.60 0.15
N ALA A 487 -24.70 2.48 0.50
CA ALA A 487 -24.59 3.82 -0.08
C ALA A 487 -24.21 3.79 -1.57
N ALA A 488 -23.55 2.75 -2.08
CA ALA A 488 -23.26 2.59 -3.51
C ALA A 488 -24.53 2.63 -4.39
N HIS A 489 -25.68 2.28 -3.81
CA HIS A 489 -26.99 2.28 -4.46
C HIS A 489 -27.80 3.57 -4.19
N GLN A 490 -27.20 4.57 -3.54
CA GLN A 490 -27.83 5.83 -3.19
C GLN A 490 -27.30 6.99 -4.04
N PRO A 491 -28.07 8.08 -4.23
CA PRO A 491 -27.61 9.24 -5.00
C PRO A 491 -26.31 9.83 -4.43
N GLY A 492 -25.33 10.06 -5.31
CA GLY A 492 -24.01 10.59 -4.94
C GLY A 492 -23.10 9.60 -4.21
N ARG A 493 -23.55 8.37 -3.93
CA ARG A 493 -22.77 7.32 -3.23
C ARG A 493 -22.25 7.74 -1.84
N VAL A 494 -22.99 8.63 -1.20
CA VAL A 494 -22.74 9.19 0.13
C VAL A 494 -24.03 9.23 0.94
N TYR A 495 -23.93 9.43 2.25
CA TYR A 495 -25.07 9.53 3.15
C TYR A 495 -24.81 10.54 4.26
N ALA A 496 -25.87 11.16 4.77
CA ALA A 496 -25.81 12.05 5.91
C ALA A 496 -25.96 11.26 7.21
N GLN A 497 -25.13 11.53 8.21
CA GLN A 497 -25.30 11.08 9.59
C GLN A 497 -25.89 12.20 10.44
N ILE A 498 -26.86 11.89 11.30
CA ILE A 498 -27.55 12.86 12.15
C ILE A 498 -27.58 12.38 13.61
N CYS A 499 -27.20 13.27 14.52
CA CYS A 499 -27.30 13.08 15.96
C CYS A 499 -27.63 14.40 16.66
N ASP A 500 -27.86 14.35 17.96
CA ASP A 500 -28.22 15.52 18.77
C ASP A 500 -27.25 15.70 19.95
N ALA A 501 -27.59 16.55 20.92
CA ALA A 501 -26.76 16.84 22.08
C ALA A 501 -26.34 15.59 22.89
N ASN A 502 -27.03 14.45 22.73
CA ASN A 502 -26.76 13.21 23.45
C ASN A 502 -25.64 12.35 22.84
N ILE A 503 -24.95 12.83 21.79
CA ILE A 503 -23.92 12.09 21.05
C ILE A 503 -22.93 11.31 21.96
N LEU A 504 -22.49 11.89 23.07
CA LEU A 504 -21.55 11.24 23.99
C LEU A 504 -22.18 10.07 24.75
N GLU A 505 -23.38 10.28 25.30
CA GLU A 505 -24.09 9.23 26.05
C GLU A 505 -24.55 8.11 25.14
N ASP A 506 -24.95 8.45 23.91
CA ASP A 506 -25.27 7.48 22.87
C ASP A 506 -24.05 6.66 22.44
N ALA A 507 -22.91 7.30 22.15
CA ALA A 507 -21.68 6.61 21.81
C ALA A 507 -21.21 5.64 22.92
N LYS A 508 -21.40 6.00 24.20
CA LYS A 508 -21.15 5.09 25.33
C LYS A 508 -22.12 3.91 25.31
N ARG A 509 -23.42 4.18 25.18
CA ARG A 509 -24.50 3.18 25.21
C ARG A 509 -24.42 2.17 24.05
N PHE A 510 -23.97 2.60 22.88
CA PHE A 510 -23.87 1.75 21.70
C PHE A 510 -22.86 0.60 21.85
N HIS A 511 -21.86 0.79 22.72
CA HIS A 511 -20.80 -0.17 23.04
C HIS A 511 -20.26 -0.87 21.78
N THR A 512 -19.73 -0.07 20.87
CA THR A 512 -19.08 -0.62 19.68
C THR A 512 -17.71 -1.22 20.06
N ILE A 513 -17.25 -2.16 19.23
CA ILE A 513 -16.01 -2.93 19.43
C ILE A 513 -15.00 -2.64 18.32
N GLY A 514 -13.77 -3.15 18.45
CA GLY A 514 -12.71 -2.95 17.47
C GLY A 514 -12.36 -1.49 17.27
N CYS A 515 -11.98 -1.14 16.04
CA CYS A 515 -11.64 0.24 15.67
C CYS A 515 -12.78 1.25 15.92
N SER A 516 -14.03 0.81 16.06
CA SER A 516 -15.17 1.69 16.37
C SER A 516 -15.23 2.08 17.84
N ALA A 517 -14.68 1.25 18.74
CA ALA A 517 -14.61 1.55 20.16
C ALA A 517 -13.79 2.81 20.47
N GLN A 518 -12.90 3.23 19.57
CA GLN A 518 -12.07 4.43 19.74
C GLN A 518 -12.89 5.70 20.03
N THR A 519 -14.06 5.85 19.41
CA THR A 519 -14.92 7.01 19.66
C THR A 519 -15.42 7.02 21.12
N ARG A 520 -15.83 5.87 21.65
CA ARG A 520 -16.24 5.71 23.05
C ARG A 520 -15.05 5.87 24.00
N ASN A 521 -13.95 5.17 23.72
CA ASN A 521 -12.78 5.08 24.60
C ASN A 521 -12.00 6.39 24.67
N GLY A 522 -12.01 7.18 23.60
CA GLY A 522 -11.42 8.53 23.59
C GLY A 522 -12.21 9.55 24.42
N GLY A 523 -13.49 9.29 24.70
CA GLY A 523 -14.35 10.14 25.52
C GLY A 523 -14.63 11.52 24.92
N GLU A 524 -15.17 12.41 25.75
CA GLU A 524 -15.68 13.73 25.33
C GLU A 524 -14.64 14.57 24.58
N LYS A 525 -13.41 14.69 25.13
CA LYS A 525 -12.36 15.52 24.53
C LYS A 525 -11.98 15.04 23.13
N TYR A 526 -11.93 13.73 22.93
CA TYR A 526 -11.60 13.14 21.64
C TYR A 526 -12.73 13.38 20.62
N ILE A 527 -13.98 13.11 21.01
CA ILE A 527 -15.14 13.32 20.14
C ILE A 527 -15.27 14.78 19.75
N GLN A 528 -15.18 15.70 20.73
CA GLN A 528 -15.28 17.13 20.49
C GLN A 528 -14.17 17.61 19.56
N GLY A 529 -12.92 17.20 19.78
CA GLY A 529 -11.81 17.56 18.89
C GLY A 529 -12.02 17.08 17.44
N LYS A 530 -12.60 15.89 17.25
CA LYS A 530 -12.94 15.39 15.91
C LYS A 530 -14.11 16.14 15.27
N MET A 531 -15.10 16.55 16.07
CA MET A 531 -16.20 17.38 15.59
C MET A 531 -15.71 18.77 15.19
N ASP A 532 -14.84 19.38 15.99
CA ASP A 532 -14.26 20.70 15.70
C ASP A 532 -13.44 20.67 14.41
N GLU A 533 -12.59 19.65 14.22
CA GLU A 533 -11.85 19.42 12.96
C GLU A 533 -12.80 19.37 11.74
N ALA A 534 -13.92 18.65 11.86
CA ALA A 534 -14.90 18.54 10.79
C ALA A 534 -15.73 19.82 10.58
N ILE A 535 -16.01 20.59 11.64
CA ILE A 535 -16.69 21.90 11.55
C ILE A 535 -15.78 22.91 10.85
N GLU A 536 -14.51 22.98 11.23
CA GLU A 536 -13.52 23.86 10.60
C GLU A 536 -13.33 23.52 9.11
N ALA A 537 -13.42 22.23 8.76
CA ALA A 537 -13.39 21.76 7.38
C ALA A 537 -14.70 22.04 6.60
N GLY A 538 -15.75 22.54 7.23
CA GLY A 538 -17.07 22.76 6.62
C GLY A 538 -17.81 21.47 6.26
N ALA A 539 -17.45 20.37 6.92
CA ALA A 539 -17.97 19.01 6.65
C ALA A 539 -18.91 18.49 7.74
N LEU A 540 -18.96 19.16 8.90
CA LEU A 540 -19.92 18.93 9.97
C LEU A 540 -20.59 20.24 10.38
N PHE A 541 -21.88 20.18 10.68
CA PHE A 541 -22.67 21.34 11.08
C PHE A 541 -23.27 21.13 12.47
N LYS A 542 -23.31 22.22 13.23
CA LYS A 542 -23.97 22.34 14.53
C LYS A 542 -25.07 23.40 14.40
N CYS A 543 -26.31 23.05 14.71
CA CYS A 543 -27.48 23.92 14.55
C CYS A 543 -28.41 23.85 15.75
N ASP A 544 -29.20 24.91 15.97
CA ASP A 544 -30.17 24.95 17.07
C ASP A 544 -31.50 24.28 16.70
N THR A 545 -31.75 24.09 15.40
CA THR A 545 -32.96 23.44 14.87
C THR A 545 -32.64 22.44 13.77
N LEU A 546 -33.52 21.43 13.60
CA LEU A 546 -33.43 20.48 12.49
C LEU A 546 -33.67 21.14 11.13
N ASP A 547 -34.48 22.20 11.07
CA ASP A 547 -34.73 22.94 9.83
C ASP A 547 -33.47 23.66 9.34
N GLU A 548 -32.75 24.33 10.24
CA GLU A 548 -31.45 24.94 9.97
C GLU A 548 -30.40 23.88 9.61
N LEU A 549 -30.40 22.74 10.29
CA LEU A 549 -29.50 21.63 9.95
C LEU A 549 -29.78 21.12 8.54
N ALA A 550 -31.05 20.93 8.18
CA ALA A 550 -31.44 20.47 6.85
C ALA A 550 -30.93 21.40 5.75
N ASP A 551 -31.09 22.71 5.93
CA ASP A 551 -30.59 23.72 4.99
C ASP A 551 -29.07 23.68 4.85
N LYS A 552 -28.33 23.63 5.96
CA LYS A 552 -26.85 23.54 5.93
C LYS A 552 -26.35 22.22 5.32
N MET A 553 -27.09 21.14 5.51
CA MET A 553 -26.80 19.83 4.91
C MET A 553 -27.15 19.76 3.43
N GLY A 554 -27.79 20.79 2.87
CA GLY A 554 -28.13 20.88 1.45
C GLY A 554 -29.44 20.19 1.06
N PHE A 555 -30.28 19.80 2.03
CA PHE A 555 -31.61 19.29 1.72
C PHE A 555 -32.52 20.44 1.27
N THR A 556 -33.17 20.28 0.11
CA THR A 556 -34.07 21.30 -0.44
C THR A 556 -35.35 20.67 -0.97
N GLY A 557 -36.44 21.45 -1.02
CA GLY A 557 -37.74 21.00 -1.54
C GLY A 557 -38.22 19.70 -0.90
N ALA A 558 -38.66 18.75 -1.72
CA ALA A 558 -39.18 17.46 -1.27
C ALA A 558 -38.17 16.65 -0.43
N ALA A 559 -36.87 16.79 -0.67
CA ALA A 559 -35.85 16.11 0.12
C ALA A 559 -35.75 16.67 1.55
N LYS A 560 -35.97 17.98 1.74
CA LYS A 560 -36.04 18.60 3.07
C LYS A 560 -37.27 18.12 3.84
N ASP A 561 -38.43 18.09 3.18
CA ASP A 561 -39.67 17.59 3.79
C ASP A 561 -39.51 16.11 4.19
N THR A 562 -38.92 15.30 3.32
CA THR A 562 -38.65 13.87 3.58
C THR A 562 -37.65 13.68 4.71
N PHE A 563 -36.57 14.46 4.76
CA PHE A 563 -35.61 14.42 5.85
C PHE A 563 -36.27 14.68 7.22
N LEU A 564 -37.07 15.75 7.32
CA LEU A 564 -37.76 16.09 8.57
C LEU A 564 -38.76 15.00 8.99
N ALA A 565 -39.52 14.46 8.03
CA ALA A 565 -40.43 13.34 8.28
C ALA A 565 -39.68 12.06 8.70
N THR A 566 -38.50 11.79 8.13
CA THR A 566 -37.65 10.67 8.52
C THR A 566 -37.14 10.82 9.95
N VAL A 567 -36.74 12.03 10.37
CA VAL A 567 -36.32 12.28 11.77
C VAL A 567 -37.49 12.08 12.75
N GLU A 568 -38.70 12.54 12.39
CA GLU A 568 -39.91 12.30 13.17
C GLU A 568 -40.21 10.79 13.29
N ARG A 569 -40.22 10.08 12.16
CA ARG A 569 -40.40 8.62 12.12
C ARG A 569 -39.36 7.89 12.96
N TYR A 570 -38.08 8.26 12.86
CA TYR A 570 -37.02 7.64 13.65
C TYR A 570 -37.22 7.84 15.16
N ASN A 571 -37.69 9.02 15.57
CA ASN A 571 -38.07 9.29 16.96
C ASN A 571 -39.28 8.44 17.41
N GLU A 572 -40.26 8.16 16.55
CA GLU A 572 -41.35 7.21 16.88
C GLU A 572 -40.82 5.80 17.13
N LEU A 573 -39.87 5.34 16.30
CA LEU A 573 -39.22 4.02 16.45
C LEU A 573 -38.40 3.95 17.75
N TYR A 574 -37.71 5.05 18.09
CA TYR A 574 -37.05 5.19 19.38
C TYR A 574 -38.05 5.09 20.53
N ASP A 575 -39.18 5.79 20.50
CA ASP A 575 -40.17 5.71 21.60
C ASP A 575 -40.77 4.30 21.73
N LYS A 576 -40.95 3.59 20.62
CA LYS A 576 -41.36 2.18 20.60
C LYS A 576 -40.27 1.22 21.05
N GLN A 577 -39.00 1.66 21.04
CA GLN A 577 -37.82 0.81 21.21
C GLN A 577 -37.84 -0.38 20.23
N ASN A 578 -38.29 -0.14 19.00
CA ASN A 578 -38.40 -1.16 17.96
C ASN A 578 -38.28 -0.50 16.58
N ASP A 579 -37.19 -0.77 15.86
CA ASP A 579 -37.02 -0.32 14.48
C ASP A 579 -37.72 -1.27 13.51
N GLU A 580 -38.99 -1.00 13.26
CA GLU A 580 -39.82 -1.74 12.31
C GLU A 580 -39.38 -1.55 10.85
N ASP A 581 -38.55 -0.55 10.55
CA ASP A 581 -38.16 -0.23 9.18
C ASP A 581 -36.94 -1.08 8.74
N PHE A 582 -35.91 -1.20 9.59
CA PHE A 582 -34.66 -1.90 9.25
C PHE A 582 -34.13 -2.85 10.34
N GLY A 583 -34.85 -3.03 11.46
CA GLY A 583 -34.46 -3.96 12.52
C GLY A 583 -33.23 -3.52 13.32
N LYS A 584 -32.94 -2.23 13.40
CA LYS A 584 -31.92 -1.69 14.30
C LYS A 584 -32.23 -2.02 15.76
N PRO A 585 -31.26 -2.55 16.54
CA PRO A 585 -31.48 -2.86 17.94
C PRO A 585 -31.90 -1.64 18.76
N ALA A 586 -32.84 -1.83 19.69
CA ALA A 586 -33.39 -0.77 20.53
C ALA A 586 -32.30 0.05 21.25
N TYR A 587 -31.32 -0.64 21.84
CA TYR A 587 -30.20 -0.02 22.56
C TYR A 587 -29.24 0.77 21.66
N ARG A 588 -29.41 0.71 20.33
CA ARG A 588 -28.68 1.52 19.33
C ARG A 588 -29.53 2.60 18.66
N LEU A 589 -30.83 2.70 18.98
CA LEU A 589 -31.64 3.84 18.57
C LEU A 589 -31.29 5.08 19.38
N SER A 590 -31.44 6.26 18.79
CA SER A 590 -31.21 7.56 19.46
C SER A 590 -32.45 8.42 19.32
N ALA A 591 -32.76 9.20 20.36
CA ALA A 591 -33.63 10.34 20.17
C ALA A 591 -32.88 11.43 19.41
N ILE A 592 -33.58 12.16 18.57
CA ILE A 592 -33.07 13.35 17.86
C ILE A 592 -34.05 14.47 18.19
N ARG A 593 -33.90 15.05 19.38
CA ARG A 593 -34.85 16.01 19.96
C ARG A 593 -34.17 17.18 20.67
N THR A 594 -32.93 17.02 21.12
CA THR A 594 -32.28 18.00 22.00
C THR A 594 -31.17 18.73 21.24
N ALA A 595 -31.40 20.02 21.00
CA ALA A 595 -30.37 20.90 20.45
C ALA A 595 -29.13 20.96 21.36
N PRO A 596 -27.93 21.14 20.81
CA PRO A 596 -27.63 21.31 19.38
C PRO A 596 -27.81 20.01 18.58
N PHE A 597 -28.25 20.15 17.32
CA PHE A 597 -28.30 19.08 16.33
C PHE A 597 -27.04 19.10 15.49
N TYR A 598 -26.54 17.91 15.15
CA TYR A 598 -25.34 17.73 14.37
C TYR A 598 -25.60 16.90 13.12
N GLY A 599 -24.97 17.28 12.01
CA GLY A 599 -25.02 16.54 10.76
C GLY A 599 -23.74 16.65 9.94
N CYS A 600 -23.39 15.56 9.25
CA CYS A 600 -22.26 15.51 8.31
C CYS A 600 -22.54 14.52 7.18
N TRP A 601 -21.87 14.69 6.03
CA TRP A 601 -21.92 13.74 4.91
C TRP A 601 -20.73 12.78 4.97
N LEU A 602 -21.00 11.50 4.74
CA LEU A 602 -20.04 10.41 4.85
C LEU A 602 -20.04 9.55 3.58
N GLY A 603 -18.84 9.11 3.22
CA GLY A 603 -18.56 7.97 2.38
C GLY A 603 -17.47 7.12 3.04
N ALA A 604 -16.77 6.31 2.24
CA ALA A 604 -15.69 5.49 2.74
C ALA A 604 -14.40 6.29 2.97
N SER A 605 -13.62 5.90 3.97
CA SER A 605 -12.19 6.15 4.05
C SER A 605 -11.45 4.86 3.74
N LEU A 606 -10.76 4.81 2.59
CA LEU A 606 -10.00 3.64 2.15
C LEU A 606 -8.68 3.54 2.93
N LEU A 607 -8.48 2.43 3.66
CA LEU A 607 -7.25 2.18 4.40
C LEU A 607 -6.22 1.41 3.57
N THR A 608 -6.65 0.33 2.91
CA THR A 608 -5.80 -0.56 2.11
C THR A 608 -6.64 -1.47 1.21
N THR A 609 -5.97 -2.19 0.32
CA THR A 609 -6.52 -3.25 -0.52
C THR A 609 -5.97 -4.60 -0.07
N GLU A 610 -6.82 -5.60 0.09
CA GLU A 610 -6.41 -6.95 0.52
C GLU A 610 -6.63 -8.01 -0.57
N GLN A 611 -6.91 -7.55 -1.80
CA GLN A 611 -6.80 -8.37 -3.00
C GLN A 611 -5.32 -8.52 -3.36
N GLY A 612 -4.87 -9.76 -3.48
CA GLY A 612 -3.44 -10.03 -3.64
C GLY A 612 -3.12 -11.28 -4.44
N ILE A 613 -1.83 -11.57 -4.56
CA ILE A 613 -1.31 -12.77 -5.20
C ILE A 613 -1.72 -13.99 -4.38
N ALA A 614 -2.41 -14.92 -5.03
CA ALA A 614 -2.86 -16.14 -4.41
C ALA A 614 -1.68 -16.91 -3.81
N ILE A 615 -1.86 -17.42 -2.60
CA ILE A 615 -0.85 -18.18 -1.86
C ILE A 615 -1.39 -19.52 -1.37
N ASN A 616 -0.51 -20.49 -1.16
CA ASN A 616 -0.83 -21.71 -0.42
C ASN A 616 -0.62 -21.54 1.10
N GLU A 617 -0.88 -22.58 1.87
CA GLU A 617 -0.74 -22.61 3.33
C GLU A 617 0.70 -22.41 3.85
N LYS A 618 1.69 -22.44 2.95
CA LYS A 618 3.11 -22.20 3.20
C LYS A 618 3.55 -20.76 2.85
N GLY A 619 2.64 -19.95 2.32
CA GLY A 619 2.94 -18.58 1.87
C GLY A 619 3.61 -18.51 0.49
N GLN A 620 3.67 -19.62 -0.26
CA GLN A 620 4.22 -19.62 -1.62
C GLN A 620 3.19 -19.04 -2.59
N ALA A 621 3.64 -18.20 -3.54
CA ALA A 621 2.79 -17.72 -4.61
C ALA A 621 2.27 -18.89 -5.46
N LEU A 622 1.05 -18.75 -5.99
CA LEU A 622 0.44 -19.70 -6.89
C LEU A 622 0.38 -19.12 -8.31
N ASP A 623 0.64 -19.96 -9.31
CA ASP A 623 0.43 -19.62 -10.71
C ASP A 623 -1.06 -19.69 -11.12
N ASN A 624 -1.37 -19.36 -12.38
CA ASN A 624 -2.74 -19.40 -12.90
C ASN A 624 -3.38 -20.81 -12.95
N ASN A 625 -2.61 -21.88 -12.72
CA ASN A 625 -3.09 -23.26 -12.56
C ASN A 625 -3.15 -23.69 -11.08
N ASN A 626 -3.00 -22.74 -10.14
CA ASN A 626 -2.89 -22.96 -8.71
C ASN A 626 -1.74 -23.91 -8.32
N GLN A 627 -0.66 -23.92 -9.09
CA GLN A 627 0.58 -24.62 -8.74
C GLN A 627 1.53 -23.67 -8.02
N PRO A 628 2.26 -24.13 -6.98
CA PRO A 628 3.25 -23.31 -6.31
C PRO A 628 4.35 -22.82 -7.26
N MET A 629 4.65 -21.53 -7.21
CA MET A 629 5.81 -20.94 -7.88
C MET A 629 7.04 -21.09 -6.98
N GLU A 630 7.93 -22.01 -7.36
CA GLU A 630 9.14 -22.27 -6.57
C GLU A 630 9.99 -21.00 -6.42
N GLY A 631 10.45 -20.74 -5.19
CA GLY A 631 11.29 -19.58 -4.88
C GLY A 631 10.54 -18.26 -4.66
N LEU A 632 9.20 -18.21 -4.78
CA LEU A 632 8.41 -17.00 -4.55
C LEU A 632 7.44 -17.14 -3.39
N TYR A 633 7.54 -16.21 -2.43
CA TYR A 633 6.67 -16.11 -1.27
C TYR A 633 6.07 -14.72 -1.17
N ILE A 634 4.86 -14.62 -0.62
CA ILE A 634 4.11 -13.35 -0.54
C ILE A 634 3.56 -13.15 0.87
N THR A 635 3.73 -11.96 1.42
CA THR A 635 3.07 -11.52 2.65
C THR A 635 2.55 -10.08 2.52
N GLY A 636 1.82 -9.61 3.53
CA GLY A 636 1.24 -8.27 3.52
C GLY A 636 -0.09 -8.19 2.78
N ASP A 637 -0.49 -6.96 2.53
CA ASP A 637 -1.72 -6.62 1.81
C ASP A 637 -1.71 -7.10 0.35
N MET A 638 -0.53 -7.32 -0.25
CA MET A 638 -0.40 -7.96 -1.57
C MET A 638 -0.56 -9.48 -1.56
N SER A 639 -0.71 -10.11 -0.40
CA SER A 639 -0.94 -11.55 -0.32
C SER A 639 -2.44 -11.82 -0.40
N GLY A 640 -2.88 -12.73 -1.26
CA GLY A 640 -4.27 -13.08 -1.49
C GLY A 640 -4.76 -14.33 -0.74
N SER A 641 -5.83 -14.95 -1.25
CA SER A 641 -6.42 -16.21 -0.78
C SER A 641 -7.05 -16.19 0.62
N PHE A 642 -7.10 -15.05 1.30
CA PHE A 642 -7.67 -14.92 2.64
C PHE A 642 -8.96 -14.10 2.66
N PHE A 643 -8.94 -12.92 2.06
CA PHE A 643 -10.07 -12.00 2.02
C PHE A 643 -10.73 -12.02 0.65
N ALA A 644 -12.03 -11.77 0.60
CA ALA A 644 -12.79 -11.63 -0.64
C ALA A 644 -14.06 -10.82 -0.39
N ASN A 645 -14.41 -9.92 -1.31
CA ASN A 645 -15.48 -8.92 -1.25
C ASN A 645 -15.31 -7.86 -0.14
N ASN A 646 -14.97 -8.27 1.09
CA ASN A 646 -15.05 -7.42 2.26
C ASN A 646 -14.01 -7.83 3.33
N TYR A 647 -13.58 -6.85 4.14
CA TYR A 647 -12.77 -7.07 5.32
C TYR A 647 -13.66 -7.43 6.53
N PRO A 648 -13.37 -8.49 7.30
CA PRO A 648 -14.13 -8.83 8.51
C PRO A 648 -13.82 -7.85 9.66
N CYS A 649 -14.44 -6.67 9.65
CA CYS A 649 -14.08 -5.56 10.53
C CYS A 649 -14.27 -5.82 12.04
N LEU A 650 -15.04 -6.86 12.41
CA LEU A 650 -15.22 -7.30 13.80
C LEU A 650 -14.07 -8.20 14.28
N MET A 651 -13.24 -8.72 13.37
CA MET A 651 -12.02 -9.46 13.69
C MET A 651 -10.84 -8.48 13.70
N ALA A 652 -10.73 -7.71 14.79
CA ALA A 652 -9.77 -6.63 14.89
C ALA A 652 -8.33 -7.10 14.61
N GLY A 653 -7.62 -6.33 13.77
CA GLY A 653 -6.22 -6.58 13.43
C GLY A 653 -5.95 -7.84 12.59
N VAL A 654 -6.96 -8.57 12.08
CA VAL A 654 -6.71 -9.85 11.37
C VAL A 654 -5.84 -9.69 10.12
N ALA A 655 -5.97 -8.58 9.37
CA ALA A 655 -5.10 -8.27 8.23
C ALA A 655 -3.61 -8.27 8.61
N MET A 656 -3.32 -7.59 9.72
CA MET A 656 -1.97 -7.46 10.25
C MET A 656 -1.51 -8.78 10.89
N GLY A 657 -2.36 -9.42 11.68
CA GLY A 657 -2.07 -10.72 12.29
C GLY A 657 -1.68 -11.77 11.26
N ARG A 658 -2.43 -11.84 10.15
CA ARG A 658 -2.12 -12.68 9.00
C ARG A 658 -0.78 -12.29 8.37
N THR A 659 -0.56 -11.02 8.09
CA THR A 659 0.69 -10.53 7.48
C THR A 659 1.92 -10.91 8.30
N LEU A 660 1.91 -10.71 9.62
CA LEU A 660 3.03 -11.10 10.49
C LEU A 660 3.21 -12.62 10.52
N THR A 661 2.10 -13.37 10.55
CA THR A 661 2.14 -14.84 10.59
C THR A 661 2.77 -15.39 9.30
N PHE A 662 2.35 -14.89 8.14
CA PHE A 662 2.90 -15.34 6.85
C PHE A 662 4.30 -14.80 6.56
N ALA A 663 4.68 -13.65 7.11
CA ALA A 663 6.06 -13.17 7.10
C ALA A 663 7.00 -14.17 7.80
N MET A 664 6.66 -14.58 9.02
CA MET A 664 7.39 -15.62 9.75
C MET A 664 7.35 -16.97 9.03
N LYS A 665 6.17 -17.38 8.53
CA LYS A 665 5.99 -18.64 7.79
C LYS A 665 6.90 -18.74 6.57
N ALA A 666 6.96 -17.69 5.75
CA ALA A 666 7.78 -17.65 4.56
C ALA A 666 9.26 -17.83 4.87
N VAL A 667 9.77 -17.14 5.91
CA VAL A 667 11.16 -17.29 6.35
C VAL A 667 11.43 -18.73 6.82
N LYS A 668 10.53 -19.33 7.63
CA LYS A 668 10.68 -20.73 8.05
C LYS A 668 10.70 -21.70 6.88
N GLN A 669 9.84 -21.50 5.88
CA GLN A 669 9.77 -22.34 4.70
C GLN A 669 11.04 -22.23 3.86
N MET A 670 11.48 -21.00 3.55
CA MET A 670 12.73 -20.77 2.80
C MET A 670 13.94 -21.33 3.56
N ALA A 671 14.01 -21.16 4.88
CA ALA A 671 15.12 -21.62 5.69
C ALA A 671 15.09 -23.13 6.02
N GLY A 672 13.97 -23.81 5.78
CA GLY A 672 13.77 -25.23 6.13
C GLY A 672 13.51 -25.48 7.63
N LEU A 673 13.06 -24.47 8.37
CA LEU A 673 12.83 -24.52 9.82
C LEU A 673 11.48 -25.14 10.22
N ASP A 674 10.51 -25.22 9.30
CA ASP A 674 9.20 -25.83 9.56
C ASP A 674 9.21 -27.37 9.62
N ASN A 675 10.33 -27.99 9.21
CA ASN A 675 10.54 -29.44 9.26
C ASN A 675 11.37 -29.90 10.48
N ALA A 676 11.67 -28.99 11.42
CA ALA A 676 12.57 -29.21 12.56
C ALA A 676 11.82 -29.47 13.87
#